data_AF-A0A5D0V1Y4-F1
#
_entry.id   AF-A0A5D0V1Y4-F1
#
_cell.length_a   1.000
_cell.length_b   1.000
_cell.length_c   1.000
_cell.angle_alpha   90.00
_cell.angle_beta   90.00
_cell.angle_gamma   90.00
#
_symmetry.space_group_name_H-M   'P 1'
#
loop_
_entity.id
_entity.type
_entity.pdbx_description
1 polymer ?
#
loop_
_entity_poly.entity_id
_entity_poly.type
_entity_poly.pdbx_seq_one_letter_code
_entity_poly.pdbx_strand_id
1 'polypeptide(L)'
;MPRRIGSKPLASTGDTPCVVRCTVRRSFWVKRYRFALRGRWGGGFAAALMSVALLAANAAVGAPAADAASTPSPPPDSGLSEADALTAARRLGSPVEVTSLRSESSRVIANPAGSLVLESYAVPRWARMRDGRGWQPIDTRLQKNSDGSVAPIATLADVTFSAGGSAPAVRLPLNGGQVSLTWPGALPAPRIEGDSAVYESVLPGVDLRLRALSDGFTWVLVVKSVEAAANPALDTLRFGLDTTGPLSKRSRTGGGFEVVDALGTPVLSAGSAAMWDSSGLTPSAQAAKNAALSAFAAREKQDVVRAAPDLARKAELSTAVQGEDLVIRPDLSLLRGKNTTYPVVIDPWSTIGKLRWGYANSTNSTRDDGVPRAGLDPSGDGIFRSYFSFSLTSLSGKTIRSAKFLTEMTHSWSCTSTPINLWRTADLTTTGKQTWSGPSFKLWIEERSGHAHKPSTGAGCSDDPQPDLPMEFASSNLKTDISNNRGQEIYTLALATRQSDGSSESTKEWWKKFEAAATKLSVEYNTNPNTPTAAQLSTHADYTAPAQACVTGTSRPAVRSDYPWLKATLTDPDGSNGGSLSGVFTLQKLVNATWTAVTGWPKTDAGVAPGAKAEVQVSPKAVDGDIYRWQVQTKDTLGGESDGSPWCEFSVDNSAPKVEPKVTAADGLYLESPPLGTNQDPHGSVGYSGRFTFSANGAADVYDYVYQVSGGPQMTVKADSLGGSATVWVTPNMRLENVLTVFSRDKAGNSSDRYDYVFLAGDPSAPTAHWAIDEGAGTTLSNKIDASAAATLTPGPRWQDSRVLGTHQTNGKDWSVKFDGTDDEAKTPASVIDTTRSFSVAAWVRPDAVTGVVVSQPGTNKSPFELQYFPTKQRWCFVAYGSDTVNGAATVSPACTLDPVQLNVWTHLTGVYDAGSSTPLSLYVNGVRKGTGTLSAPAWASTGPLTIGASRNGTATGFFNGAMSEVRVWDRVIDPDLDLAPIVAPVLVGQWEMEDYDYEDPRQEGDTSRYERPLNLSPYPSVDWSDTAGFDSSGLHFDGVSGYTETSTPVLRTDQSYTVSAWARYTGGTGLSRTVIAQDGSNISASFLSCRTDSGVPKWSVMYRNVDSTSSSPVYAHGSECLLNTWVHLAAVQDRAAQTISLYINGALAARSSLAYTPWHANGPLAVGRAKWSGNTDFFPGDIDRVRVWQGALSDAEIQAVYAGA
;
A
#
# COMPACT_ATOMS: atom_id res chain seq x y z
N MET A 1 13.83 67.28 -25.71
CA MET A 1 13.49 68.41 -26.62
C MET A 1 12.97 67.85 -27.96
N PRO A 2 12.19 68.59 -28.78
CA PRO A 2 10.90 68.02 -29.24
C PRO A 2 10.47 68.26 -30.72
N ARG A 3 9.24 67.82 -31.08
CA ARG A 3 8.38 68.24 -32.26
C ARG A 3 8.80 67.67 -33.64
N ARG A 4 7.99 67.61 -34.74
CA ARG A 4 6.54 67.77 -35.13
C ARG A 4 6.36 67.32 -36.62
N ILE A 5 5.20 67.13 -37.29
CA ILE A 5 3.75 67.04 -36.98
C ILE A 5 2.95 66.47 -38.19
N GLY A 6 1.82 65.78 -37.95
CA GLY A 6 0.56 65.96 -38.72
C GLY A 6 0.30 65.10 -39.97
N SER A 7 -0.94 64.97 -40.46
CA SER A 7 -2.26 65.40 -39.92
C SER A 7 -3.46 64.70 -40.61
N LYS A 8 -4.64 64.64 -39.93
CA LYS A 8 -5.93 64.00 -40.37
C LYS A 8 -6.70 64.81 -41.44
N PRO A 9 -7.70 64.21 -42.17
CA PRO A 9 -9.15 64.20 -41.77
C PRO A 9 -9.80 62.77 -41.85
N LEU A 10 -10.79 62.33 -41.02
CA LEU A 10 -12.28 62.57 -40.98
C LEU A 10 -13.08 61.95 -42.17
N ALA A 11 -14.30 61.37 -42.07
CA ALA A 11 -15.28 61.04 -40.98
C ALA A 11 -16.44 60.13 -41.56
N SER A 12 -17.48 59.59 -40.87
CA SER A 12 -17.65 58.98 -39.51
C SER A 12 -19.12 58.53 -39.21
N THR A 13 -19.48 57.23 -39.23
CA THR A 13 -20.78 56.65 -38.76
C THR A 13 -20.64 55.15 -38.42
N GLY A 14 -21.26 54.54 -37.39
CA GLY A 14 -22.08 55.08 -36.29
C GLY A 14 -22.55 53.96 -35.32
N ASP A 15 -22.74 54.33 -34.04
CA ASP A 15 -23.44 53.66 -32.93
C ASP A 15 -23.08 52.23 -32.41
N THR A 16 -23.24 52.07 -31.09
CA THR A 16 -22.89 50.91 -30.25
C THR A 16 -24.16 50.26 -29.65
N PRO A 17 -24.15 49.00 -29.13
CA PRO A 17 -23.81 48.82 -27.70
C PRO A 17 -23.19 47.45 -27.26
N CYS A 18 -22.37 47.54 -26.20
CA CYS A 18 -22.36 46.74 -24.96
C CYS A 18 -23.22 45.46 -24.78
N VAL A 19 -22.86 44.39 -24.04
CA VAL A 19 -21.62 43.70 -23.55
C VAL A 19 -22.04 42.24 -23.17
N VAL A 20 -21.09 41.30 -22.95
CA VAL A 20 -21.09 40.17 -21.97
C VAL A 20 -20.98 38.73 -22.55
N ARG A 21 -19.83 38.11 -22.25
CA ARG A 21 -19.49 36.66 -22.11
C ARG A 21 -19.93 35.66 -23.19
N CYS A 22 -18.93 35.00 -23.78
CA CYS A 22 -18.94 33.54 -23.85
C CYS A 22 -17.53 32.96 -23.60
N THR A 23 -17.43 32.00 -22.69
CA THR A 23 -16.27 31.11 -22.52
C THR A 23 -16.35 29.96 -23.54
N VAL A 24 -15.34 29.09 -23.67
CA VAL A 24 -15.48 27.62 -23.47
C VAL A 24 -14.21 26.82 -23.86
N ARG A 25 -13.89 25.89 -22.95
CA ARG A 25 -13.09 24.65 -23.03
C ARG A 25 -12.69 24.10 -24.42
N ARG A 26 -11.53 23.44 -24.48
CA ARG A 26 -11.38 22.18 -25.24
C ARG A 26 -11.82 21.00 -24.37
N SER A 27 -12.50 20.02 -24.98
CA SER A 27 -12.97 18.79 -24.33
C SER A 27 -12.47 17.57 -25.10
N PHE A 28 -12.02 16.53 -24.39
CA PHE A 28 -11.79 15.20 -24.97
C PHE A 28 -12.96 14.28 -24.62
N TRP A 29 -13.81 13.94 -25.59
CA TRP A 29 -14.66 12.75 -25.58
C TRP A 29 -15.09 12.39 -27.00
N VAL A 30 -14.87 11.14 -27.41
CA VAL A 30 -15.21 10.65 -28.75
C VAL A 30 -16.61 10.07 -28.77
N LYS A 31 -17.47 10.48 -29.72
CA LYS A 31 -18.71 9.72 -30.02
C LYS A 31 -19.15 9.81 -31.49
N ARG A 32 -19.41 8.61 -32.01
CA ARG A 32 -19.78 8.22 -33.39
C ARG A 32 -20.98 8.98 -33.97
N TYR A 33 -21.02 9.07 -35.30
CA TYR A 33 -22.26 8.91 -36.08
C TYR A 33 -22.16 7.73 -37.05
N ARG A 34 -23.32 7.23 -37.51
CA ARG A 34 -23.49 6.10 -38.47
C ARG A 34 -23.73 6.69 -39.88
N PHE A 35 -23.63 6.00 -41.02
CA PHE A 35 -24.29 4.76 -41.50
C PHE A 35 -23.75 4.48 -42.94
N ALA A 36 -23.98 3.39 -43.69
CA ALA A 36 -24.73 2.12 -43.53
C ALA A 36 -24.23 1.06 -44.56
N LEU A 37 -24.94 -0.08 -44.60
CA LEU A 37 -25.12 -1.07 -45.68
C LEU A 37 -24.46 -2.46 -45.53
N ARG A 38 -25.19 -3.43 -46.11
CA ARG A 38 -25.11 -4.88 -45.89
C ARG A 38 -24.10 -5.53 -46.85
N GLY A 39 -23.38 -6.54 -46.37
CA GLY A 39 -22.66 -7.55 -47.16
C GLY A 39 -22.78 -8.92 -46.47
N ARG A 40 -22.65 -10.04 -47.20
CA ARG A 40 -22.93 -11.39 -46.69
C ARG A 40 -21.94 -12.41 -47.27
N TRP A 41 -21.63 -13.46 -46.49
CA TRP A 41 -20.72 -14.59 -46.79
C TRP A 41 -19.21 -14.23 -46.78
N GLY A 42 -18.30 -15.11 -46.38
CA GLY A 42 -18.48 -16.41 -45.70
C GLY A 42 -17.23 -17.32 -45.74
N GLY A 43 -17.05 -18.15 -44.69
CA GLY A 43 -16.08 -19.26 -44.65
C GLY A 43 -14.63 -18.90 -44.25
N GLY A 44 -13.90 -19.87 -43.68
CA GLY A 44 -12.46 -19.76 -43.39
C GLY A 44 -12.01 -20.30 -42.02
N PHE A 45 -11.80 -21.62 -41.92
CA PHE A 45 -11.07 -22.24 -40.78
C PHE A 45 -9.56 -22.13 -41.01
N ALA A 46 -8.79 -21.81 -39.97
CA ALA A 46 -7.39 -22.23 -39.83
C ALA A 46 -6.98 -22.18 -38.34
N ALA A 47 -6.33 -23.23 -37.86
CA ALA A 47 -5.71 -23.27 -36.53
C ALA A 47 -4.36 -23.98 -36.64
N ALA A 48 -3.37 -23.54 -35.87
CA ALA A 48 -2.10 -24.24 -35.71
C ALA A 48 -1.49 -23.94 -34.33
N LEU A 49 -1.06 -24.98 -33.63
CA LEU A 49 -0.13 -24.88 -32.51
C LEU A 49 1.27 -25.26 -33.03
N MET A 50 2.34 -24.78 -32.39
CA MET A 50 3.25 -25.74 -31.72
C MET A 50 4.27 -25.10 -30.77
N SER A 51 4.60 -25.91 -29.78
CA SER A 51 5.60 -25.74 -28.73
C SER A 51 7.05 -25.78 -29.24
N VAL A 52 7.98 -25.27 -28.42
CA VAL A 52 9.36 -25.75 -28.33
C VAL A 52 9.69 -25.95 -26.85
N ALA A 53 10.50 -26.95 -26.49
CA ALA A 53 10.85 -27.26 -25.10
C ALA A 53 12.33 -27.59 -24.93
N LEU A 54 12.86 -27.18 -23.76
CA LEU A 54 13.96 -27.78 -22.98
C LEU A 54 15.21 -28.34 -23.68
N LEU A 55 16.36 -27.80 -23.28
CA LEU A 55 17.51 -28.63 -22.87
C LEU A 55 18.32 -27.88 -21.79
N ALA A 56 18.98 -28.61 -20.90
CA ALA A 56 19.70 -28.06 -19.74
C ALA A 56 21.03 -28.80 -19.52
N ALA A 57 22.02 -28.12 -18.93
CA ALA A 57 23.28 -28.70 -18.50
C ALA A 57 23.79 -27.96 -17.24
N ASN A 58 24.28 -28.71 -16.26
CA ASN A 58 24.79 -28.18 -14.98
C ASN A 58 26.31 -28.25 -14.91
N ALA A 59 26.94 -27.17 -14.42
CA ALA A 59 28.19 -27.21 -13.66
C ALA A 59 28.25 -25.95 -12.78
N ALA A 60 28.84 -26.04 -11.58
CA ALA A 60 28.77 -24.97 -10.57
C ALA A 60 30.15 -24.51 -10.08
N VAL A 61 30.26 -23.21 -9.81
CA VAL A 61 31.28 -22.60 -8.96
C VAL A 61 30.56 -21.57 -8.07
N GLY A 62 30.86 -21.56 -6.77
CA GLY A 62 30.10 -20.79 -5.77
C GLY A 62 30.63 -19.36 -5.54
N ALA A 63 29.73 -18.51 -5.04
CA ALA A 63 30.03 -17.22 -4.41
C ALA A 63 29.45 -17.23 -2.96
N PRO A 64 30.00 -16.45 -2.01
CA PRO A 64 29.76 -16.66 -0.59
C PRO A 64 28.36 -16.22 -0.14
N ALA A 65 27.88 -16.84 0.94
CA ALA A 65 26.69 -16.39 1.65
C ALA A 65 26.97 -15.04 2.34
N ALA A 66 26.08 -14.07 2.14
CA ALA A 66 25.91 -12.95 3.04
C ALA A 66 24.80 -13.30 4.05
N ASP A 67 24.96 -12.94 5.31
CA ASP A 67 24.02 -13.32 6.37
C ASP A 67 22.60 -12.84 6.07
N ALA A 68 21.67 -13.79 6.01
CA ALA A 68 20.25 -13.51 5.96
C ALA A 68 19.82 -12.96 7.33
N ALA A 69 19.75 -11.62 7.43
CA ALA A 69 19.16 -10.95 8.58
C ALA A 69 17.81 -11.60 8.93
N SER A 70 17.61 -11.93 10.21
CA SER A 70 16.52 -12.79 10.68
C SER A 70 15.17 -12.32 10.13
N THR A 71 14.59 -13.10 9.21
CA THR A 71 13.24 -12.84 8.70
C THR A 71 12.28 -12.80 9.89
N PRO A 72 11.44 -11.75 10.04
CA PRO A 72 10.41 -11.77 11.07
C PRO A 72 9.54 -13.01 10.85
N SER A 73 9.19 -13.71 11.94
CA SER A 73 8.36 -14.92 11.87
C SER A 73 7.10 -14.63 11.04
N PRO A 74 6.70 -15.54 10.13
CA PRO A 74 5.48 -15.35 9.35
C PRO A 74 4.30 -15.15 10.32
N PRO A 75 3.40 -14.19 10.06
CA PRO A 75 2.25 -13.96 10.92
C PRO A 75 1.38 -15.23 10.99
N PRO A 76 0.75 -15.54 12.13
CA PRO A 76 -0.06 -16.74 12.28
C PRO A 76 -1.26 -16.70 11.32
N ASP A 77 -1.53 -17.83 10.65
CA ASP A 77 -2.52 -18.03 9.57
C ASP A 77 -3.68 -17.00 9.53
N SER A 78 -3.49 -15.92 8.78
CA SER A 78 -4.56 -14.95 8.50
C SER A 78 -5.50 -15.53 7.44
N GLY A 79 -6.43 -16.39 7.88
CA GLY A 79 -7.50 -16.91 7.03
C GLY A 79 -8.37 -15.78 6.44
N LEU A 80 -9.10 -16.08 5.37
CA LEU A 80 -9.94 -15.11 4.67
C LEU A 80 -10.99 -14.52 5.62
N SER A 81 -11.12 -13.19 5.62
CA SER A 81 -12.16 -12.47 6.38
C SER A 81 -13.54 -12.59 5.72
N GLU A 82 -14.62 -12.19 6.43
CA GLU A 82 -15.97 -12.15 5.85
C GLU A 82 -15.99 -11.28 4.58
N ALA A 83 -15.38 -10.09 4.62
CA ALA A 83 -15.30 -9.16 3.48
C ALA A 83 -14.46 -9.68 2.29
N ASP A 84 -13.32 -10.33 2.56
CA ASP A 84 -12.48 -10.92 1.50
C ASP A 84 -13.18 -12.09 0.82
N ALA A 85 -13.83 -12.96 1.60
CA ALA A 85 -14.58 -14.10 1.10
C ALA A 85 -15.80 -13.64 0.28
N LEU A 86 -16.53 -12.61 0.72
CA LEU A 86 -17.64 -12.01 -0.03
C LEU A 86 -17.16 -11.37 -1.34
N THR A 87 -16.00 -10.70 -1.33
CA THR A 87 -15.35 -10.18 -2.55
C THR A 87 -15.00 -11.32 -3.52
N ALA A 88 -14.39 -12.38 -3.01
CA ALA A 88 -14.01 -13.54 -3.80
C ALA A 88 -15.23 -14.29 -4.37
N ALA A 89 -16.29 -14.47 -3.58
CA ALA A 89 -17.51 -15.17 -3.98
C ALA A 89 -18.24 -14.44 -5.11
N ARG A 90 -18.39 -13.11 -5.00
CA ARG A 90 -18.93 -12.28 -6.10
C ARG A 90 -18.07 -12.34 -7.36
N ARG A 91 -16.74 -12.26 -7.23
CA ARG A 91 -15.80 -12.34 -8.37
C ARG A 91 -15.84 -13.69 -9.10
N LEU A 92 -16.04 -14.79 -8.36
CA LEU A 92 -16.07 -16.14 -8.92
C LEU A 92 -17.48 -16.58 -9.37
N GLY A 93 -18.55 -15.93 -8.89
CA GLY A 93 -19.92 -16.39 -9.10
C GLY A 93 -20.29 -17.65 -8.30
N SER A 94 -19.43 -18.09 -7.38
CA SER A 94 -19.58 -19.30 -6.56
C SER A 94 -19.30 -19.00 -5.09
N PRO A 95 -19.90 -19.72 -4.12
CA PRO A 95 -19.63 -19.49 -2.70
C PRO A 95 -18.15 -19.72 -2.31
N VAL A 96 -17.66 -18.98 -1.31
CA VAL A 96 -16.28 -19.05 -0.80
C VAL A 96 -16.29 -19.17 0.72
N GLU A 97 -15.41 -19.98 1.31
CA GLU A 97 -15.36 -20.16 2.75
C GLU A 97 -14.56 -19.05 3.46
N VAL A 98 -15.12 -18.50 4.54
CA VAL A 98 -14.46 -17.56 5.46
C VAL A 98 -13.52 -18.36 6.37
N THR A 99 -12.31 -18.66 5.88
CA THR A 99 -11.42 -19.60 6.58
C THR A 99 -10.90 -19.08 7.93
N SER A 100 -11.00 -17.78 8.20
CA SER A 100 -10.75 -17.20 9.54
C SER A 100 -11.79 -17.62 10.60
N LEU A 101 -13.00 -18.03 10.19
CA LEU A 101 -14.11 -18.41 11.07
C LEU A 101 -14.38 -19.94 11.12
N ARG A 102 -13.42 -20.77 10.69
CA ARG A 102 -13.49 -22.23 10.81
C ARG A 102 -13.14 -22.68 12.24
N SER A 103 -13.94 -23.58 12.79
CA SER A 103 -13.68 -24.32 14.04
C SER A 103 -13.71 -25.83 13.80
N GLU A 104 -13.53 -26.64 14.84
CA GLU A 104 -13.68 -28.11 14.79
C GLU A 104 -15.06 -28.54 14.26
N SER A 105 -16.10 -27.76 14.54
CA SER A 105 -17.52 -28.10 14.33
C SER A 105 -18.31 -26.99 13.64
N SER A 106 -17.65 -26.01 13.01
CA SER A 106 -18.33 -24.97 12.23
C SER A 106 -17.46 -24.35 11.14
N ARG A 107 -18.13 -23.77 10.14
CA ARG A 107 -17.54 -22.86 9.14
C ARG A 107 -18.56 -21.79 8.72
N VAL A 108 -18.06 -20.72 8.12
CA VAL A 108 -18.90 -19.69 7.49
C VAL A 108 -18.61 -19.64 5.99
N ILE A 109 -19.65 -19.53 5.18
CA ILE A 109 -19.59 -19.48 3.72
C ILE A 109 -20.16 -18.14 3.25
N ALA A 110 -19.39 -17.39 2.47
CA ALA A 110 -19.81 -16.17 1.79
C ALA A 110 -20.48 -16.51 0.44
N ASN A 111 -21.70 -16.00 0.21
CA ASN A 111 -22.43 -16.20 -1.03
C ASN A 111 -22.15 -15.07 -2.05
N PRO A 112 -22.21 -15.34 -3.37
CA PRO A 112 -22.16 -14.29 -4.40
C PRO A 112 -23.29 -13.25 -4.27
N ALA A 113 -24.40 -13.60 -3.62
CA ALA A 113 -25.52 -12.70 -3.34
C ALA A 113 -25.24 -11.65 -2.25
N GLY A 114 -24.14 -11.78 -1.49
CA GLY A 114 -23.77 -10.88 -0.39
C GLY A 114 -24.07 -11.40 1.02
N SER A 115 -24.90 -12.45 1.17
CA SER A 115 -25.17 -13.06 2.47
C SER A 115 -24.10 -14.05 2.90
N LEU A 116 -24.01 -14.29 4.22
CA LEU A 116 -23.12 -15.25 4.86
C LEU A 116 -23.95 -16.43 5.39
N VAL A 117 -23.38 -17.63 5.40
CA VAL A 117 -24.02 -18.86 5.91
C VAL A 117 -23.11 -19.52 6.93
N LEU A 118 -23.54 -19.54 8.20
CA LEU A 118 -22.95 -20.39 9.23
C LEU A 118 -23.44 -21.83 9.02
N GLU A 119 -22.52 -22.78 8.94
CA GLU A 119 -22.81 -24.21 9.13
C GLU A 119 -22.19 -24.66 10.45
N SER A 120 -23.00 -25.13 11.40
CA SER A 120 -22.58 -25.70 12.68
C SER A 120 -23.03 -27.15 12.77
N TYR A 121 -22.11 -28.07 13.07
CA TYR A 121 -22.32 -29.52 12.96
C TYR A 121 -22.42 -30.15 14.36
N ALA A 122 -23.28 -31.15 14.50
CA ALA A 122 -23.45 -31.89 15.77
C ALA A 122 -22.29 -32.86 16.05
N VAL A 123 -21.51 -33.21 15.02
CA VAL A 123 -20.27 -33.97 15.11
C VAL A 123 -19.16 -33.13 14.47
N PRO A 124 -17.97 -33.01 15.09
CA PRO A 124 -16.83 -32.32 14.49
C PRO A 124 -16.50 -32.82 13.09
N ARG A 125 -16.05 -31.89 12.23
CA ARG A 125 -15.70 -32.14 10.83
C ARG A 125 -14.24 -31.86 10.52
N TRP A 126 -13.57 -31.05 11.34
CA TRP A 126 -12.17 -30.65 11.16
C TRP A 126 -11.38 -30.81 12.46
N ALA A 127 -10.09 -31.12 12.33
CA ALA A 127 -9.10 -31.08 13.41
C ALA A 127 -8.02 -30.04 13.08
N ARG A 128 -7.47 -29.37 14.10
CA ARG A 128 -6.36 -28.43 13.93
C ARG A 128 -5.05 -29.12 14.28
N MET A 129 -4.19 -29.32 13.29
CA MET A 129 -2.98 -30.11 13.45
C MET A 129 -1.94 -29.34 14.29
N ARG A 130 -1.44 -29.96 15.37
CA ARG A 130 -0.45 -29.35 16.27
C ARG A 130 0.93 -29.11 15.61
N ASP A 131 1.18 -29.75 14.48
CA ASP A 131 2.40 -29.68 13.68
C ASP A 131 2.48 -28.47 12.72
N GLY A 132 1.48 -27.58 12.75
CA GLY A 132 1.43 -26.39 11.90
C GLY A 132 0.76 -26.60 10.53
N ARG A 133 0.31 -27.81 10.18
CA ARG A 133 -0.41 -28.08 8.91
C ARG A 133 -1.89 -27.60 8.90
N GLY A 134 -2.23 -26.60 9.71
CA GLY A 134 -3.53 -25.93 9.73
C GLY A 134 -4.72 -26.82 10.09
N TRP A 135 -5.89 -26.49 9.53
CA TRP A 135 -7.14 -27.25 9.67
C TRP A 135 -7.25 -28.35 8.61
N GLN A 136 -7.36 -29.61 9.03
CA GLN A 136 -7.62 -30.76 8.15
C GLN A 136 -9.00 -31.38 8.43
N PRO A 137 -9.68 -32.00 7.45
CA PRO A 137 -10.85 -32.83 7.71
C PRO A 137 -10.49 -33.99 8.65
N ILE A 138 -11.43 -34.42 9.50
CA ILE A 138 -11.19 -35.57 10.39
C ILE A 138 -11.04 -36.87 9.57
N ASP A 139 -9.97 -37.60 9.86
CA ASP A 139 -9.60 -38.88 9.25
C ASP A 139 -9.03 -39.81 10.35
N THR A 140 -9.85 -40.76 10.79
CA THR A 140 -9.51 -41.70 11.87
C THR A 140 -8.63 -42.86 11.42
N ARG A 141 -8.28 -42.97 10.13
CA ARG A 141 -7.43 -44.05 9.62
C ARG A 141 -6.05 -43.98 10.27
N LEU A 142 -5.54 -45.14 10.67
CA LEU A 142 -4.28 -45.24 11.39
C LEU A 142 -3.07 -45.33 10.46
N GLN A 143 -2.00 -44.63 10.86
CA GLN A 143 -0.68 -44.62 10.24
C GLN A 143 0.39 -45.00 11.28
N LYS A 144 1.54 -45.50 10.82
CA LYS A 144 2.69 -45.79 11.69
C LYS A 144 3.57 -44.56 11.85
N ASN A 145 3.89 -44.23 13.09
CA ASN A 145 4.86 -43.20 13.46
C ASN A 145 6.29 -43.72 13.31
N SER A 146 7.28 -42.82 13.34
CA SER A 146 8.71 -43.16 13.19
C SER A 146 9.29 -43.96 14.36
N ASP A 147 8.65 -43.93 15.54
CA ASP A 147 8.98 -44.76 16.70
C ASP A 147 8.30 -46.15 16.67
N GLY A 148 7.55 -46.46 15.62
CA GLY A 148 6.79 -47.69 15.46
C GLY A 148 5.41 -47.70 16.14
N SER A 149 5.06 -46.65 16.90
CA SER A 149 3.70 -46.47 17.43
C SER A 149 2.69 -46.18 16.31
N VAL A 150 1.40 -46.21 16.63
CA VAL A 150 0.31 -46.10 15.64
C VAL A 150 -0.66 -45.00 16.05
N ALA A 151 -0.95 -44.04 15.18
CA ALA A 151 -1.82 -42.90 15.45
C ALA A 151 -2.75 -42.61 14.25
N PRO A 152 -3.91 -41.95 14.44
CA PRO A 152 -4.77 -41.54 13.33
C PRO A 152 -4.12 -40.44 12.47
N ILE A 153 -4.67 -40.20 11.28
CA ILE A 153 -4.21 -39.15 10.36
C ILE A 153 -4.59 -37.75 10.87
N ALA A 154 -5.85 -37.54 11.30
CA ALA A 154 -6.34 -36.27 11.83
C ALA A 154 -7.59 -36.45 12.71
N THR A 155 -7.47 -36.20 14.02
CA THR A 155 -8.57 -36.32 15.02
C THR A 155 -8.45 -35.23 16.07
N LEU A 156 -9.50 -35.00 16.87
CA LEU A 156 -9.45 -34.05 18.00
C LEU A 156 -8.76 -34.64 19.24
N ALA A 157 -8.81 -35.97 19.38
CA ALA A 157 -8.01 -36.70 20.33
C ALA A 157 -6.74 -37.19 19.61
N ASP A 158 -5.58 -36.65 19.96
CA ASP A 158 -4.26 -37.05 19.44
C ASP A 158 -3.81 -38.40 20.02
N VAL A 159 -4.66 -39.42 19.90
CA VAL A 159 -4.46 -40.73 20.52
C VAL A 159 -3.35 -41.53 19.81
N THR A 160 -2.48 -42.16 20.59
CA THR A 160 -1.39 -43.01 20.09
C THR A 160 -1.50 -44.40 20.71
N PHE A 161 -1.37 -45.44 19.88
CA PHE A 161 -1.43 -46.85 20.25
C PHE A 161 -0.05 -47.50 20.19
N SER A 162 0.18 -48.47 21.09
CA SER A 162 1.48 -49.12 21.31
C SER A 162 2.00 -49.90 20.10
N ALA A 163 3.32 -49.88 19.88
CA ALA A 163 4.00 -50.75 18.92
C ALA A 163 3.99 -52.25 19.34
N GLY A 164 3.66 -52.54 20.60
CA GLY A 164 3.81 -53.84 21.26
C GLY A 164 4.74 -53.77 22.47
N GLY A 165 5.03 -54.92 23.08
CA GLY A 165 5.87 -55.02 24.28
C GLY A 165 5.17 -54.51 25.55
N SER A 166 5.93 -53.90 26.46
CA SER A 166 5.46 -53.42 27.77
C SER A 166 5.08 -51.93 27.81
N ALA A 167 5.08 -51.24 26.67
CA ALA A 167 4.64 -49.85 26.61
C ALA A 167 3.10 -49.75 26.74
N PRO A 168 2.56 -48.70 27.41
CA PRO A 168 1.13 -48.48 27.54
C PRO A 168 0.40 -48.63 26.21
N ALA A 169 -0.68 -49.44 26.20
CA ALA A 169 -1.50 -49.75 25.05
C ALA A 169 -2.01 -48.49 24.34
N VAL A 170 -2.42 -47.48 25.13
CA VAL A 170 -2.87 -46.17 24.65
C VAL A 170 -2.15 -45.05 25.39
N ARG A 171 -1.86 -43.95 24.69
CA ARG A 171 -1.47 -42.65 25.23
C ARG A 171 -2.35 -41.57 24.60
N LEU A 172 -2.87 -40.64 25.41
CA LEU A 172 -3.70 -39.53 24.96
C LEU A 172 -3.27 -38.22 25.67
N PRO A 173 -2.64 -37.27 24.97
CA PRO A 173 -2.24 -35.97 25.53
C PRO A 173 -3.42 -34.99 25.54
N LEU A 174 -3.87 -34.63 26.75
CA LEU A 174 -4.96 -33.69 27.00
C LEU A 174 -4.40 -32.31 27.39
N ASN A 175 -5.29 -31.32 27.55
CA ASN A 175 -4.87 -30.05 28.15
C ASN A 175 -4.49 -30.29 29.62
N GLY A 176 -3.29 -29.86 30.02
CA GLY A 176 -2.77 -30.07 31.37
C GLY A 176 -2.11 -31.43 31.67
N GLY A 177 -2.00 -32.37 30.72
CA GLY A 177 -1.31 -33.64 31.00
C GLY A 177 -1.50 -34.74 29.94
N GLN A 178 -1.19 -35.99 30.32
CA GLN A 178 -1.44 -37.17 29.50
C GLN A 178 -2.20 -38.24 30.30
N VAL A 179 -3.12 -38.93 29.64
CA VAL A 179 -3.73 -40.17 30.12
C VAL A 179 -3.09 -41.35 29.38
N SER A 180 -2.77 -42.43 30.08
CA SER A 180 -2.22 -43.66 29.50
C SER A 180 -3.02 -44.87 29.96
N LEU A 181 -3.26 -45.82 29.06
CA LEU A 181 -3.95 -47.08 29.38
C LEU A 181 -2.99 -48.24 29.11
N THR A 182 -2.78 -49.11 30.09
CA THR A 182 -1.76 -50.17 30.07
C THR A 182 -2.41 -51.55 30.17
N TRP A 183 -2.07 -52.45 29.25
CA TRP A 183 -2.46 -53.86 29.30
C TRP A 183 -1.60 -54.61 30.33
N PRO A 184 -2.16 -55.52 31.17
CA PRO A 184 -1.42 -56.15 32.27
C PRO A 184 -0.40 -57.21 31.84
N GLY A 185 -0.28 -57.51 30.54
CA GLY A 185 0.75 -58.38 29.96
C GLY A 185 1.52 -57.68 28.85
N ALA A 186 2.52 -58.35 28.27
CA ALA A 186 3.17 -57.85 27.07
C ALA A 186 2.21 -57.89 25.86
N LEU A 187 2.14 -56.80 25.10
CA LEU A 187 1.36 -56.73 23.87
C LEU A 187 2.13 -57.34 22.68
N PRO A 188 1.46 -58.04 21.76
CA PRO A 188 2.03 -58.39 20.46
C PRO A 188 2.18 -57.13 19.58
N ALA A 189 2.84 -57.26 18.42
CA ALA A 189 2.85 -56.18 17.43
C ALA A 189 1.47 -56.06 16.74
N PRO A 190 0.90 -54.86 16.56
CA PRO A 190 -0.44 -54.70 16.02
C PRO A 190 -0.52 -54.84 14.49
N ARG A 191 -1.60 -55.46 14.00
CA ARG A 191 -2.09 -55.29 12.62
C ARG A 191 -2.97 -54.03 12.53
N ILE A 192 -2.82 -53.24 11.48
CA ILE A 192 -3.69 -52.08 11.23
C ILE A 192 -4.87 -52.51 10.34
N GLU A 193 -6.09 -52.24 10.80
CA GLU A 193 -7.37 -52.48 10.14
C GLU A 193 -8.16 -51.15 10.07
N GLY A 194 -7.77 -50.26 9.15
CA GLY A 194 -8.43 -48.97 8.95
C GLY A 194 -8.21 -47.99 10.11
N ASP A 195 -9.25 -47.77 10.91
CA ASP A 195 -9.23 -46.93 12.13
C ASP A 195 -8.83 -47.70 13.40
N SER A 196 -8.45 -48.98 13.26
CA SER A 196 -8.26 -49.93 14.38
C SER A 196 -6.88 -50.60 14.37
N ALA A 197 -6.24 -50.71 15.53
CA ALA A 197 -5.01 -51.48 15.78
C ALA A 197 -5.37 -52.78 16.51
N VAL A 198 -5.09 -53.92 15.88
CA VAL A 198 -5.49 -55.26 16.33
C VAL A 198 -4.28 -56.00 16.89
N TYR A 199 -4.34 -56.29 18.19
CA TYR A 199 -3.38 -57.06 18.96
C TYR A 199 -3.93 -58.47 19.13
N GLU A 200 -3.51 -59.39 18.27
CA GLU A 200 -4.09 -60.74 18.22
C GLU A 200 -3.62 -61.63 19.37
N SER A 201 -4.55 -62.35 19.99
CA SER A 201 -4.27 -63.31 21.08
C SER A 201 -3.51 -62.73 22.29
N VAL A 202 -3.90 -61.53 22.77
CA VAL A 202 -3.41 -60.96 24.04
C VAL A 202 -3.73 -61.85 25.26
N LEU A 203 -4.74 -62.71 25.13
CA LEU A 203 -4.90 -63.96 25.85
C LEU A 203 -5.17 -65.06 24.81
N PRO A 204 -4.97 -66.36 25.11
CA PRO A 204 -5.33 -67.44 24.19
C PRO A 204 -6.78 -67.33 23.71
N GLY A 205 -6.96 -67.07 22.41
CA GLY A 205 -8.27 -66.90 21.77
C GLY A 205 -8.98 -65.55 22.01
N VAL A 206 -8.30 -64.54 22.57
CA VAL A 206 -8.86 -63.19 22.79
C VAL A 206 -7.97 -62.14 22.14
N ASP A 207 -8.53 -61.31 21.25
CA ASP A 207 -7.84 -60.15 20.67
C ASP A 207 -8.17 -58.88 21.46
N LEU A 208 -7.23 -57.93 21.52
CA LEU A 208 -7.48 -56.53 21.88
C LEU A 208 -7.48 -55.67 20.62
N ARG A 209 -8.47 -54.79 20.48
CA ARG A 209 -8.62 -53.89 19.33
C ARG A 209 -8.75 -52.45 19.82
N LEU A 210 -7.72 -51.64 19.56
CA LEU A 210 -7.71 -50.22 19.92
C LEU A 210 -8.18 -49.41 18.70
N ARG A 211 -9.24 -48.61 18.84
CA ARG A 211 -9.88 -47.89 17.73
C ARG A 211 -9.84 -46.38 17.95
N ALA A 212 -9.40 -45.61 16.96
CA ALA A 212 -9.46 -44.15 17.00
C ALA A 212 -10.86 -43.63 16.62
N LEU A 213 -11.36 -42.64 17.36
CA LEU A 213 -12.60 -41.91 17.09
C LEU A 213 -12.29 -40.44 16.73
N SER A 214 -13.30 -39.70 16.29
CA SER A 214 -13.24 -38.25 16.05
C SER A 214 -12.64 -37.47 17.22
N ASP A 215 -12.99 -37.88 18.43
CA ASP A 215 -12.76 -37.18 19.70
C ASP A 215 -12.51 -38.16 20.85
N GLY A 216 -11.89 -39.32 20.59
CA GLY A 216 -11.58 -40.29 21.63
C GLY A 216 -11.06 -41.61 21.07
N PHE A 217 -11.22 -42.69 21.83
CA PHE A 217 -10.86 -44.04 21.43
C PHE A 217 -11.72 -45.10 22.14
N THR A 218 -11.78 -46.32 21.60
CA THR A 218 -12.32 -47.52 22.26
C THR A 218 -11.26 -48.62 22.34
N TRP A 219 -11.39 -49.56 23.28
CA TRP A 219 -10.43 -50.66 23.48
C TRP A 219 -11.13 -52.01 23.67
N VAL A 220 -11.62 -52.53 22.56
CA VAL A 220 -12.49 -53.71 22.48
C VAL A 220 -11.70 -55.00 22.74
N LEU A 221 -12.22 -55.89 23.59
CA LEU A 221 -11.77 -57.29 23.65
C LEU A 221 -12.73 -58.19 22.87
N VAL A 222 -12.18 -59.02 21.98
CA VAL A 222 -12.95 -59.96 21.15
C VAL A 222 -12.61 -61.38 21.57
N VAL A 223 -13.51 -62.02 22.32
CA VAL A 223 -13.39 -63.39 22.84
C VAL A 223 -13.94 -64.34 21.78
N LYS A 224 -13.06 -65.09 21.11
CA LYS A 224 -13.38 -65.80 19.85
C LYS A 224 -14.19 -67.09 20.02
N SER A 225 -14.14 -67.74 21.19
CA SER A 225 -14.78 -69.04 21.42
C SER A 225 -15.05 -69.32 22.90
N VAL A 226 -15.72 -70.44 23.19
CA VAL A 226 -16.01 -70.90 24.56
C VAL A 226 -14.75 -71.30 25.34
N GLU A 227 -13.74 -71.82 24.65
CA GLU A 227 -12.43 -72.13 25.23
C GLU A 227 -11.69 -70.85 25.63
N ALA A 228 -11.77 -69.81 24.82
CA ALA A 228 -11.23 -68.48 25.14
C ALA A 228 -11.98 -67.86 26.34
N ALA A 229 -13.32 -67.98 26.36
CA ALA A 229 -14.16 -67.48 27.43
C ALA A 229 -13.90 -68.15 28.78
N ALA A 230 -13.44 -69.41 28.79
CA ALA A 230 -13.07 -70.15 30.00
C ALA A 230 -11.79 -69.64 30.69
N ASN A 231 -11.06 -68.70 30.09
CA ASN A 231 -9.86 -68.11 30.69
C ASN A 231 -10.21 -67.28 31.94
N PRO A 232 -9.64 -67.57 33.13
CA PRO A 232 -9.96 -66.86 34.38
C PRO A 232 -9.51 -65.39 34.39
N ALA A 233 -8.62 -64.97 33.49
CA ALA A 233 -8.28 -63.55 33.33
C ALA A 233 -9.46 -62.69 32.82
N LEU A 234 -10.53 -63.33 32.32
CA LEU A 234 -11.77 -62.65 31.92
C LEU A 234 -12.78 -62.49 33.08
N ASP A 235 -12.52 -63.04 34.27
CA ASP A 235 -13.41 -62.89 35.44
C ASP A 235 -13.35 -61.47 36.03
N THR A 236 -12.21 -60.79 35.89
CA THR A 236 -12.04 -59.37 36.22
C THR A 236 -10.87 -58.83 35.42
N LEU A 237 -11.17 -57.97 34.46
CA LEU A 237 -10.18 -57.29 33.63
C LEU A 237 -9.61 -56.09 34.39
N ARG A 238 -8.29 -55.94 34.36
CA ARG A 238 -7.55 -54.81 34.95
C ARG A 238 -6.67 -54.18 33.89
N PHE A 239 -6.83 -52.87 33.68
CA PHE A 239 -5.96 -52.07 32.83
C PHE A 239 -5.34 -50.98 33.72
N GLY A 240 -4.03 -50.78 33.68
CA GLY A 240 -3.43 -49.63 34.37
C GLY A 240 -3.92 -48.33 33.72
N LEU A 241 -4.36 -47.35 34.50
CA LEU A 241 -4.91 -46.07 34.00
C LEU A 241 -4.11 -44.89 34.57
N ASP A 242 -2.97 -44.58 33.96
CA ASP A 242 -2.04 -43.58 34.48
C ASP A 242 -2.42 -42.16 34.03
N THR A 243 -2.30 -41.17 34.92
CA THR A 243 -2.45 -39.73 34.58
C THR A 243 -1.20 -38.94 34.97
N THR A 244 -0.87 -37.91 34.20
CA THR A 244 0.28 -37.04 34.47
C THR A 244 -0.13 -35.56 34.52
N GLY A 245 0.69 -34.73 35.18
CA GLY A 245 0.36 -33.32 35.42
C GLY A 245 -0.76 -33.15 36.45
N PRO A 246 -1.46 -32.00 36.49
CA PRO A 246 -2.65 -31.76 37.32
C PRO A 246 -3.89 -32.65 37.02
N LEU A 247 -3.78 -33.67 36.16
CA LEU A 247 -4.91 -34.54 35.80
C LEU A 247 -5.16 -35.63 36.86
N SER A 248 -6.41 -35.77 37.30
CA SER A 248 -6.82 -36.80 38.27
C SER A 248 -7.95 -37.69 37.75
N LYS A 249 -7.93 -38.97 38.13
CA LYS A 249 -8.88 -40.01 37.69
C LYS A 249 -9.92 -40.33 38.77
N ARG A 250 -11.19 -40.51 38.37
CA ARG A 250 -12.29 -40.91 39.26
C ARG A 250 -13.28 -41.86 38.56
N SER A 251 -13.99 -42.66 39.34
CA SER A 251 -15.16 -43.41 38.85
C SER A 251 -16.33 -42.44 38.58
N ARG A 252 -17.09 -42.69 37.51
CA ARG A 252 -18.19 -41.82 37.06
C ARG A 252 -19.51 -42.18 37.74
N THR A 253 -20.29 -41.17 38.14
CA THR A 253 -21.66 -41.39 38.63
C THR A 253 -22.53 -41.92 37.49
N GLY A 254 -23.05 -43.15 37.64
CA GLY A 254 -23.74 -43.87 36.57
C GLY A 254 -22.89 -44.92 35.83
N GLY A 255 -21.65 -45.15 36.25
CA GLY A 255 -20.76 -46.18 35.68
C GLY A 255 -19.75 -45.60 34.69
N GLY A 256 -18.57 -46.23 34.63
CA GLY A 256 -17.44 -45.73 33.84
C GLY A 256 -16.43 -44.93 34.67
N PHE A 257 -15.61 -44.12 34.00
CA PHE A 257 -14.62 -43.26 34.63
C PHE A 257 -14.55 -41.88 33.97
N GLU A 258 -13.93 -40.94 34.69
CA GLU A 258 -13.59 -39.61 34.21
C GLU A 258 -12.13 -39.31 34.58
N VAL A 259 -11.44 -38.59 33.69
CA VAL A 259 -10.24 -37.83 34.04
C VAL A 259 -10.63 -36.36 34.06
N VAL A 260 -10.30 -35.67 35.15
CA VAL A 260 -10.62 -34.27 35.37
C VAL A 260 -9.37 -33.42 35.50
N ASP A 261 -9.51 -32.14 35.15
CA ASP A 261 -8.49 -31.11 35.38
C ASP A 261 -8.45 -30.62 36.84
N ALA A 262 -7.60 -29.62 37.11
CA ALA A 262 -7.45 -29.00 38.43
C ALA A 262 -8.71 -28.25 38.93
N LEU A 263 -9.71 -28.00 38.08
CA LEU A 263 -10.99 -27.40 38.43
C LEU A 263 -12.09 -28.45 38.65
N GLY A 264 -11.78 -29.74 38.43
CA GLY A 264 -12.73 -30.84 38.52
C GLY A 264 -13.58 -31.03 37.26
N THR A 265 -13.24 -30.34 36.15
CA THR A 265 -13.92 -30.44 34.86
C THR A 265 -13.47 -31.71 34.12
N PRO A 266 -14.39 -32.57 33.63
CA PRO A 266 -14.02 -33.73 32.82
C PRO A 266 -13.35 -33.33 31.50
N VAL A 267 -12.13 -33.84 31.29
CA VAL A 267 -11.34 -33.69 30.05
C VAL A 267 -11.25 -34.99 29.24
N LEU A 268 -11.59 -36.13 29.87
CA LEU A 268 -11.86 -37.41 29.24
C LEU A 268 -12.97 -38.10 30.05
N SER A 269 -13.96 -38.67 29.38
CA SER A 269 -15.04 -39.42 30.01
C SER A 269 -15.27 -40.74 29.26
N ALA A 270 -15.57 -41.79 30.03
CA ALA A 270 -16.00 -43.09 29.54
C ALA A 270 -17.36 -43.45 30.13
N GLY A 271 -18.18 -44.18 29.38
CA GLY A 271 -19.40 -44.81 29.91
C GLY A 271 -19.10 -46.08 30.71
N SER A 272 -20.16 -46.73 31.19
CA SER A 272 -20.11 -48.16 31.52
C SER A 272 -19.71 -48.95 30.28
N ALA A 273 -18.70 -49.83 30.37
CA ALA A 273 -18.39 -50.73 29.27
C ALA A 273 -19.58 -51.67 28.99
N ALA A 274 -19.79 -52.01 27.72
CA ALA A 274 -20.84 -52.96 27.32
C ALA A 274 -20.22 -54.31 26.93
N MET A 275 -21.02 -55.37 27.02
CA MET A 275 -20.69 -56.66 26.42
C MET A 275 -21.87 -57.21 25.64
N TRP A 276 -21.63 -57.81 24.47
CA TRP A 276 -22.64 -58.51 23.70
C TRP A 276 -22.11 -59.80 23.07
N ASP A 277 -23.02 -60.74 22.82
CA ASP A 277 -22.74 -61.91 22.00
C ASP A 277 -23.13 -61.70 20.53
N SER A 278 -22.67 -62.58 19.65
CA SER A 278 -22.95 -62.55 18.21
C SER A 278 -24.32 -63.14 17.83
N SER A 279 -25.29 -63.15 18.74
CA SER A 279 -26.65 -63.63 18.43
C SER A 279 -27.41 -62.63 17.54
N GLY A 280 -28.33 -63.15 16.73
CA GLY A 280 -28.98 -62.40 15.63
C GLY A 280 -28.27 -62.52 14.28
N LEU A 281 -26.97 -62.84 14.23
CA LEU A 281 -26.19 -62.96 12.98
C LEU A 281 -26.38 -64.27 12.19
N THR A 282 -27.30 -65.12 12.62
CA THR A 282 -27.57 -66.42 11.98
C THR A 282 -28.19 -66.20 10.59
N PRO A 283 -27.55 -66.67 9.50
CA PRO A 283 -28.21 -66.67 8.20
C PRO A 283 -29.47 -67.53 8.28
N SER A 284 -30.64 -66.94 8.00
CA SER A 284 -31.85 -67.74 7.85
C SER A 284 -31.68 -68.66 6.63
N ALA A 285 -32.22 -69.89 6.69
CA ALA A 285 -32.06 -70.87 5.61
C ALA A 285 -32.66 -70.41 4.25
N GLN A 286 -33.48 -69.35 4.27
CA GLN A 286 -34.01 -68.67 3.07
C GLN A 286 -32.98 -67.78 2.34
N ALA A 287 -31.92 -67.30 3.02
CA ALA A 287 -31.10 -66.17 2.54
C ALA A 287 -30.11 -66.50 1.39
N ALA A 288 -29.95 -67.77 1.02
CA ALA A 288 -28.89 -68.26 0.13
C ALA A 288 -29.10 -67.98 -1.39
N LYS A 289 -29.75 -66.86 -1.77
CA LYS A 289 -30.10 -66.57 -3.18
C LYS A 289 -29.81 -65.16 -3.72
N ASN A 290 -29.38 -64.18 -2.91
CA ASN A 290 -29.15 -62.81 -3.38
C ASN A 290 -27.80 -62.24 -2.92
N ALA A 291 -26.96 -61.82 -3.88
CA ALA A 291 -25.62 -61.29 -3.64
C ALA A 291 -25.61 -60.02 -2.75
N ALA A 292 -26.63 -59.17 -2.89
CA ALA A 292 -26.79 -57.96 -2.07
C ALA A 292 -27.06 -58.29 -0.58
N LEU A 293 -27.87 -59.31 -0.30
CA LEU A 293 -28.14 -59.77 1.07
C LEU A 293 -26.91 -60.42 1.70
N SER A 294 -26.10 -61.16 0.93
CA SER A 294 -24.81 -61.65 1.43
C SER A 294 -23.80 -60.52 1.67
N ALA A 295 -23.84 -59.42 0.91
CA ALA A 295 -22.99 -58.25 1.17
C ALA A 295 -23.43 -57.49 2.43
N PHE A 296 -24.74 -57.35 2.66
CA PHE A 296 -25.28 -56.79 3.90
C PHE A 296 -24.88 -57.62 5.13
N ALA A 297 -25.11 -58.93 5.11
CA ALA A 297 -24.74 -59.83 6.21
C ALA A 297 -23.22 -59.98 6.41
N ALA A 298 -22.41 -59.79 5.36
CA ALA A 298 -20.95 -59.72 5.48
C ALA A 298 -20.49 -58.42 6.13
N ARG A 299 -21.16 -57.30 5.84
CA ARG A 299 -20.92 -56.00 6.48
C ARG A 299 -21.31 -56.03 7.95
N GLU A 300 -22.50 -56.53 8.29
CA GLU A 300 -22.90 -56.75 9.71
C GLU A 300 -21.88 -57.59 10.47
N LYS A 301 -21.35 -58.66 9.87
CA LYS A 301 -20.30 -59.49 10.50
C LYS A 301 -18.96 -58.78 10.72
N GLN A 302 -18.69 -57.68 10.02
CA GLN A 302 -17.56 -56.79 10.32
C GLN A 302 -17.93 -55.70 11.34
N ASP A 303 -19.18 -55.23 11.30
CA ASP A 303 -19.70 -54.17 12.17
C ASP A 303 -20.07 -54.67 13.59
N VAL A 304 -20.22 -55.97 13.84
CA VAL A 304 -20.45 -56.57 15.18
C VAL A 304 -19.35 -56.26 16.20
N VAL A 305 -18.13 -55.98 15.72
CA VAL A 305 -16.99 -55.57 16.57
C VAL A 305 -17.00 -54.05 16.81
N ARG A 306 -17.90 -53.30 16.16
CA ARG A 306 -18.04 -51.84 16.18
C ARG A 306 -19.36 -51.37 16.82
N ALA A 307 -20.39 -52.21 16.83
CA ALA A 307 -21.68 -51.99 17.49
C ALA A 307 -22.39 -53.33 17.77
N ALA A 308 -23.18 -53.39 18.83
CA ALA A 308 -24.02 -54.56 19.14
C ALA A 308 -25.17 -54.71 18.12
N PRO A 309 -25.38 -55.89 17.52
CA PRO A 309 -26.57 -56.16 16.71
C PRO A 309 -27.88 -55.82 17.46
N ASP A 310 -28.90 -55.36 16.74
CA ASP A 310 -30.17 -54.96 17.36
C ASP A 310 -30.77 -56.10 18.23
N LEU A 311 -30.66 -57.36 17.77
CA LEU A 311 -31.13 -58.57 18.48
C LEU A 311 -30.09 -59.29 19.37
N ALA A 312 -28.86 -58.78 19.49
CA ALA A 312 -27.83 -59.42 20.32
C ALA A 312 -28.18 -59.39 21.81
N ARG A 313 -27.74 -60.42 22.57
CA ARG A 313 -27.86 -60.42 24.03
C ARG A 313 -26.75 -59.55 24.60
N LYS A 314 -27.14 -58.53 25.36
CA LYS A 314 -26.27 -57.45 25.86
C LYS A 314 -26.24 -57.44 27.39
N ALA A 315 -25.13 -57.03 27.98
CA ALA A 315 -24.98 -56.76 29.41
C ALA A 315 -24.15 -55.47 29.63
N GLU A 316 -24.56 -54.65 30.60
CA GLU A 316 -23.79 -53.49 31.05
C GLU A 316 -22.76 -53.95 32.12
N LEU A 317 -21.49 -53.58 31.96
CA LEU A 317 -20.40 -54.08 32.79
C LEU A 317 -20.02 -53.11 33.91
N SER A 318 -19.86 -53.65 35.12
CA SER A 318 -19.31 -52.90 36.25
C SER A 318 -17.90 -52.42 35.92
N THR A 319 -17.77 -51.11 35.75
CA THR A 319 -16.57 -50.39 35.32
C THR A 319 -16.24 -49.32 36.37
N ALA A 320 -15.07 -49.41 37.01
CA ALA A 320 -14.67 -48.50 38.08
C ALA A 320 -13.14 -48.35 38.19
N VAL A 321 -12.68 -47.18 38.63
CA VAL A 321 -11.27 -46.95 39.01
C VAL A 321 -11.03 -47.53 40.42
N GLN A 322 -9.99 -48.34 40.60
CA GLN A 322 -9.61 -48.96 41.87
C GLN A 322 -8.09 -48.83 42.08
N GLY A 323 -7.66 -47.73 42.72
CA GLY A 323 -6.24 -47.37 42.82
C GLY A 323 -5.69 -46.98 41.46
N GLU A 324 -4.62 -47.65 41.02
CA GLU A 324 -4.03 -47.37 39.71
C GLU A 324 -4.82 -48.00 38.53
N ASP A 325 -5.61 -49.05 38.79
CA ASP A 325 -6.33 -49.80 37.78
C ASP A 325 -7.68 -49.17 37.39
N LEU A 326 -8.00 -49.21 36.10
CA LEU A 326 -9.36 -49.34 35.62
C LEU A 326 -9.78 -50.83 35.66
N VAL A 327 -10.84 -51.12 36.41
CA VAL A 327 -11.35 -52.48 36.61
C VAL A 327 -12.70 -52.66 35.92
N ILE A 328 -12.78 -53.64 35.02
CA ILE A 328 -14.00 -54.03 34.30
C ILE A 328 -14.36 -55.47 34.67
N ARG A 329 -15.63 -55.73 35.00
CA ARG A 329 -16.13 -57.08 35.33
C ARG A 329 -17.14 -57.55 34.28
N PRO A 330 -16.76 -58.47 33.37
CA PRO A 330 -17.68 -59.09 32.42
C PRO A 330 -18.81 -59.87 33.10
N ASP A 331 -20.02 -59.83 32.54
CA ASP A 331 -21.13 -60.67 32.97
C ASP A 331 -20.86 -62.14 32.61
N LEU A 332 -20.52 -62.96 33.60
CA LEU A 332 -20.18 -64.37 33.35
C LEU A 332 -21.34 -65.22 32.83
N SER A 333 -22.60 -64.79 33.02
CA SER A 333 -23.78 -65.50 32.51
C SER A 333 -24.00 -65.27 31.01
N LEU A 334 -23.60 -64.10 30.50
CA LEU A 334 -23.51 -63.80 29.08
C LEU A 334 -22.22 -64.33 28.47
N LEU A 335 -21.06 -64.12 29.12
CA LEU A 335 -19.75 -64.53 28.60
C LEU A 335 -19.61 -66.05 28.47
N ARG A 336 -20.16 -66.83 29.42
CA ARG A 336 -20.04 -68.31 29.46
C ARG A 336 -21.39 -69.04 29.34
N GLY A 337 -22.45 -68.32 28.95
CA GLY A 337 -23.81 -68.86 28.88
C GLY A 337 -23.98 -69.99 27.86
N LYS A 338 -24.85 -70.96 28.18
CA LYS A 338 -25.18 -72.09 27.27
C LYS A 338 -25.70 -71.66 25.90
N ASN A 339 -26.31 -70.48 25.81
CA ASN A 339 -26.88 -69.92 24.59
C ASN A 339 -25.98 -68.85 23.93
N THR A 340 -24.70 -68.77 24.32
CA THR A 340 -23.79 -67.71 23.89
C THR A 340 -23.20 -67.99 22.51
N THR A 341 -23.47 -67.07 21.59
CA THR A 341 -22.96 -67.11 20.21
C THR A 341 -21.66 -66.33 20.14
N TYR A 342 -20.54 -66.99 19.87
CA TYR A 342 -19.23 -66.34 19.76
C TYR A 342 -18.99 -65.77 18.34
N PRO A 343 -18.17 -64.71 18.18
CA PRO A 343 -17.41 -64.01 19.23
C PRO A 343 -18.29 -63.24 20.22
N VAL A 344 -17.82 -63.13 21.46
CA VAL A 344 -18.33 -62.19 22.46
C VAL A 344 -17.44 -60.96 22.44
N VAL A 345 -18.05 -59.78 22.45
CA VAL A 345 -17.38 -58.48 22.31
C VAL A 345 -17.57 -57.71 23.60
N ILE A 346 -16.46 -57.22 24.20
CA ILE A 346 -16.45 -56.35 25.38
C ILE A 346 -15.92 -55.00 24.92
N ASP A 347 -16.78 -53.97 24.90
CA ASP A 347 -16.46 -52.63 24.37
C ASP A 347 -16.57 -51.53 25.46
N PRO A 348 -15.43 -51.11 26.00
CA PRO A 348 -15.26 -49.83 26.69
C PRO A 348 -14.88 -48.71 25.71
N TRP A 349 -15.60 -47.60 25.78
CA TRP A 349 -15.46 -46.42 24.91
C TRP A 349 -15.10 -45.15 25.70
N SER A 350 -14.51 -44.16 25.03
CA SER A 350 -14.18 -42.85 25.64
C SER A 350 -14.31 -41.66 24.68
N THR A 351 -14.56 -40.48 25.23
CA THR A 351 -14.68 -39.17 24.52
C THR A 351 -14.02 -38.05 25.33
N ILE A 352 -13.44 -37.06 24.64
CA ILE A 352 -12.97 -35.78 25.21
C ILE A 352 -14.07 -34.69 25.21
N GLY A 353 -15.34 -35.06 25.01
CA GLY A 353 -16.50 -34.17 25.12
C GLY A 353 -16.66 -33.18 23.96
N LYS A 354 -16.20 -33.53 22.74
CA LYS A 354 -16.25 -32.64 21.56
C LYS A 354 -17.40 -32.94 20.58
N LEU A 355 -18.07 -34.08 20.71
CA LEU A 355 -19.41 -34.27 20.12
C LEU A 355 -20.38 -33.22 20.66
N ARG A 356 -21.31 -32.71 19.85
CA ARG A 356 -22.38 -31.79 20.28
C ARG A 356 -23.76 -32.44 20.18
N TRP A 357 -23.89 -33.68 20.66
CA TRP A 357 -25.17 -34.38 20.72
C TRP A 357 -25.27 -35.39 21.88
N GLY A 358 -26.49 -35.87 22.12
CA GLY A 358 -26.82 -36.89 23.12
C GLY A 358 -28.20 -37.49 22.89
N TYR A 359 -28.59 -38.48 23.69
CA TYR A 359 -29.88 -39.16 23.60
C TYR A 359 -30.46 -39.47 24.99
N ALA A 360 -31.78 -39.64 25.08
CA ALA A 360 -32.45 -40.20 26.26
C ALA A 360 -33.25 -41.44 25.84
N ASN A 361 -33.35 -42.45 26.72
CA ASN A 361 -34.26 -43.59 26.53
C ASN A 361 -35.13 -43.88 27.75
N SER A 362 -36.35 -44.38 27.54
CA SER A 362 -37.34 -44.56 28.61
C SER A 362 -37.01 -45.66 29.61
N THR A 363 -36.07 -46.54 29.27
CA THR A 363 -35.52 -47.61 30.13
C THR A 363 -34.32 -47.13 30.97
N ASN A 364 -33.75 -45.95 30.67
CA ASN A 364 -32.45 -45.48 31.18
C ASN A 364 -31.29 -46.47 30.96
N SER A 365 -31.39 -47.42 30.02
CA SER A 365 -30.29 -48.34 29.68
C SER A 365 -29.20 -47.62 28.87
N THR A 366 -27.95 -48.09 28.94
CA THR A 366 -26.84 -47.49 28.17
C THR A 366 -26.79 -48.07 26.76
N ARG A 367 -26.81 -47.22 25.73
CA ARG A 367 -26.75 -47.61 24.33
C ARG A 367 -25.98 -46.57 23.49
N ASP A 368 -24.69 -46.44 23.79
CA ASP A 368 -23.80 -45.44 23.16
C ASP A 368 -23.25 -45.89 21.79
N ASP A 369 -24.08 -46.52 20.95
CA ASP A 369 -23.69 -47.08 19.64
C ASP A 369 -23.52 -46.04 18.51
N GLY A 370 -23.42 -44.76 18.87
CA GLY A 370 -23.18 -43.65 17.94
C GLY A 370 -24.38 -43.21 17.09
N VAL A 371 -25.52 -43.90 17.16
CA VAL A 371 -26.69 -43.67 16.28
C VAL A 371 -27.82 -42.91 16.99
N PRO A 372 -28.12 -41.65 16.63
CA PRO A 372 -29.33 -40.97 17.09
C PRO A 372 -30.61 -41.72 16.72
N ARG A 373 -31.57 -41.75 17.65
CA ARG A 373 -32.87 -42.43 17.52
C ARG A 373 -34.04 -41.56 18.00
N ALA A 374 -35.23 -41.83 17.47
CA ALA A 374 -36.49 -41.28 17.95
C ALA A 374 -37.61 -42.35 17.95
N GLY A 375 -38.49 -42.32 18.95
CA GLY A 375 -39.67 -43.20 19.05
C GLY A 375 -39.43 -44.52 19.79
N LEU A 376 -40.48 -45.33 19.93
CA LEU A 376 -40.46 -46.63 20.63
C LEU A 376 -39.71 -47.71 19.81
N ASP A 377 -38.59 -48.21 20.34
CA ASP A 377 -37.79 -49.25 19.69
C ASP A 377 -38.60 -50.54 19.48
N PRO A 378 -38.77 -51.01 18.22
CA PRO A 378 -39.46 -52.24 17.87
C PRO A 378 -39.00 -53.47 18.64
N SER A 379 -37.74 -53.49 19.08
CA SER A 379 -37.05 -54.60 19.76
C SER A 379 -37.30 -54.64 21.28
N GLY A 380 -37.86 -53.57 21.87
CA GLY A 380 -38.17 -53.48 23.30
C GLY A 380 -37.23 -52.62 24.14
N ASP A 381 -36.18 -52.02 23.56
CA ASP A 381 -35.19 -51.19 24.27
C ASP A 381 -35.77 -49.88 24.88
N GLY A 382 -36.99 -49.51 24.54
CA GLY A 382 -37.72 -48.34 25.07
C GLY A 382 -37.93 -47.22 24.04
N ILE A 383 -38.50 -46.10 24.49
CA ILE A 383 -38.69 -44.89 23.67
C ILE A 383 -37.39 -44.09 23.66
N PHE A 384 -36.93 -43.67 22.48
CA PHE A 384 -35.75 -42.82 22.31
C PHE A 384 -36.12 -41.37 21.95
N ARG A 385 -35.26 -40.44 22.38
CA ARG A 385 -35.19 -39.03 21.94
C ARG A 385 -33.74 -38.66 21.67
N SER A 386 -33.45 -37.84 20.66
CA SER A 386 -32.09 -37.36 20.37
C SER A 386 -31.99 -35.85 20.41
N TYR A 387 -30.91 -35.33 20.99
CA TYR A 387 -30.67 -33.91 21.28
C TYR A 387 -29.35 -33.48 20.63
N PHE A 388 -29.33 -32.33 19.97
CA PHE A 388 -28.19 -31.80 19.22
C PHE A 388 -27.98 -30.33 19.62
N SER A 389 -26.76 -29.94 19.99
CA SER A 389 -26.43 -28.57 20.39
C SER A 389 -25.56 -27.84 19.37
N PHE A 390 -25.80 -26.54 19.22
CA PHE A 390 -25.10 -25.66 18.29
C PHE A 390 -24.69 -24.36 19.00
N SER A 391 -23.62 -23.73 18.54
CA SER A 391 -23.25 -22.37 19.00
C SER A 391 -23.81 -21.33 18.03
N LEU A 392 -24.43 -20.30 18.58
CA LEU A 392 -24.96 -19.12 17.87
C LEU A 392 -24.17 -17.85 18.23
N THR A 393 -23.02 -17.97 18.91
CA THR A 393 -22.21 -16.83 19.39
C THR A 393 -21.81 -15.86 18.28
N SER A 394 -21.37 -16.38 17.13
CA SER A 394 -21.01 -15.62 15.92
C SER A 394 -22.17 -14.88 15.25
N LEU A 395 -23.42 -15.19 15.64
CA LEU A 395 -24.63 -14.52 15.14
C LEU A 395 -25.07 -13.34 16.02
N SER A 396 -24.33 -13.03 17.09
CA SER A 396 -24.58 -11.84 17.91
C SER A 396 -24.51 -10.56 17.06
N GLY A 397 -25.52 -9.69 17.19
CA GLY A 397 -25.64 -8.46 16.39
C GLY A 397 -25.96 -8.64 14.89
N LYS A 398 -25.81 -9.84 14.32
CA LYS A 398 -26.13 -10.13 12.91
C LYS A 398 -27.65 -10.18 12.68
N THR A 399 -28.09 -9.95 11.44
CA THR A 399 -29.49 -10.08 11.00
C THR A 399 -29.73 -11.45 10.34
N ILE A 400 -30.65 -12.24 10.88
CA ILE A 400 -30.93 -13.60 10.38
C ILE A 400 -31.87 -13.56 9.17
N ARG A 401 -31.43 -14.14 8.05
CA ARG A 401 -32.18 -14.20 6.78
C ARG A 401 -32.99 -15.49 6.68
N SER A 402 -32.36 -16.64 6.91
CA SER A 402 -32.98 -17.96 6.92
C SER A 402 -32.27 -18.91 7.89
N ALA A 403 -32.91 -19.99 8.33
CA ALA A 403 -32.31 -21.00 9.20
C ALA A 403 -32.89 -22.39 8.89
N LYS A 404 -32.03 -23.41 8.93
CA LYS A 404 -32.34 -24.80 8.58
C LYS A 404 -31.68 -25.77 9.56
N PHE A 405 -32.41 -26.75 10.07
CA PHE A 405 -31.85 -27.95 10.68
C PHE A 405 -31.88 -29.08 9.65
N LEU A 406 -30.71 -29.66 9.40
CA LEU A 406 -30.46 -30.66 8.37
C LEU A 406 -29.94 -31.93 9.04
N THR A 407 -30.47 -33.08 8.64
CA THR A 407 -30.06 -34.41 9.13
C THR A 407 -30.31 -35.45 8.04
N GLU A 408 -29.88 -36.68 8.23
CA GLU A 408 -30.16 -37.80 7.33
C GLU A 408 -30.74 -38.96 8.14
N MET A 409 -31.85 -39.53 7.65
CA MET A 409 -32.55 -40.64 8.29
C MET A 409 -32.15 -41.95 7.61
N THR A 410 -31.51 -42.83 8.37
CA THR A 410 -30.84 -44.05 7.87
C THR A 410 -31.62 -45.33 8.15
N HIS A 411 -32.65 -45.28 9.00
CA HIS A 411 -33.61 -46.37 9.16
C HIS A 411 -34.97 -45.85 9.66
N SER A 412 -36.08 -46.42 9.18
CA SER A 412 -37.40 -46.37 9.85
C SER A 412 -38.03 -47.75 9.99
N TRP A 413 -38.82 -47.99 11.05
CA TRP A 413 -39.54 -49.27 11.21
C TRP A 413 -40.72 -49.43 10.23
N SER A 414 -41.34 -48.34 9.78
CA SER A 414 -42.40 -48.37 8.77
C SER A 414 -41.83 -48.36 7.35
N CYS A 415 -42.43 -49.18 6.45
CA CYS A 415 -42.24 -49.10 5.00
C CYS A 415 -42.76 -47.78 4.39
N THR A 416 -43.66 -47.07 5.09
CA THR A 416 -44.34 -45.86 4.60
C THR A 416 -44.06 -44.66 5.50
N SER A 417 -44.17 -43.45 4.95
CA SER A 417 -43.76 -42.21 5.63
C SER A 417 -44.49 -42.00 6.95
N THR A 418 -43.75 -42.03 8.05
CA THR A 418 -44.25 -41.72 9.39
C THR A 418 -43.63 -40.42 9.94
N PRO A 419 -44.34 -39.68 10.83
CA PRO A 419 -43.86 -38.41 11.37
C PRO A 419 -42.58 -38.45 12.19
N ILE A 420 -41.92 -37.29 12.23
CA ILE A 420 -40.82 -36.92 13.12
C ILE A 420 -40.89 -35.41 13.37
N ASN A 421 -40.75 -35.00 14.62
CA ASN A 421 -40.91 -33.63 15.07
C ASN A 421 -39.59 -33.03 15.58
N LEU A 422 -39.30 -31.80 15.16
CA LEU A 422 -38.19 -30.99 15.65
C LEU A 422 -38.68 -30.05 16.76
N TRP A 423 -37.90 -29.98 17.84
CA TRP A 423 -38.19 -29.17 19.03
C TRP A 423 -36.98 -28.36 19.48
N ARG A 424 -37.20 -27.17 20.07
CA ARG A 424 -36.23 -26.49 20.96
C ARG A 424 -36.43 -26.98 22.39
N THR A 425 -35.34 -27.29 23.08
CA THR A 425 -35.36 -27.83 24.45
C THR A 425 -34.65 -26.92 25.46
N ALA A 426 -34.56 -27.33 26.71
CA ALA A 426 -33.47 -26.96 27.60
C ALA A 426 -32.11 -27.35 26.98
N ASP A 427 -31.06 -26.74 27.51
CA ASP A 427 -29.74 -26.78 26.89
C ASP A 427 -28.99 -28.04 27.34
N LEU A 428 -28.30 -28.69 26.40
CA LEU A 428 -27.63 -29.98 26.61
C LEU A 428 -26.36 -29.79 27.44
N THR A 429 -26.40 -30.17 28.73
CA THR A 429 -25.31 -29.93 29.69
C THR A 429 -24.15 -30.91 29.60
N THR A 430 -24.38 -32.12 29.08
CA THR A 430 -23.36 -33.15 28.84
C THR A 430 -23.65 -33.93 27.56
N THR A 431 -22.61 -34.51 26.96
CA THR A 431 -22.68 -35.25 25.69
C THR A 431 -23.06 -36.72 25.90
N GLY A 432 -23.75 -37.33 24.94
CA GLY A 432 -24.16 -38.74 25.02
C GLY A 432 -25.41 -38.97 25.90
N LYS A 433 -25.44 -40.10 26.62
CA LYS A 433 -26.59 -40.55 27.41
C LYS A 433 -27.10 -39.51 28.43
N GLN A 434 -28.37 -39.17 28.32
CA GLN A 434 -29.17 -38.37 29.25
C GLN A 434 -30.13 -39.27 30.04
N THR A 435 -30.62 -38.82 31.19
CA THR A 435 -31.75 -39.45 31.87
C THR A 435 -33.04 -39.29 31.05
N TRP A 436 -34.04 -40.16 31.23
CA TRP A 436 -35.31 -40.07 30.51
C TRP A 436 -36.07 -38.74 30.71
N SER A 437 -35.89 -38.07 31.85
CA SER A 437 -36.40 -36.71 32.06
C SER A 437 -35.82 -35.71 31.05
N GLY A 438 -34.53 -35.86 30.73
CA GLY A 438 -33.80 -35.15 29.68
C GLY A 438 -33.78 -33.63 29.80
N PRO A 439 -33.20 -32.94 28.80
CA PRO A 439 -33.49 -31.55 28.53
C PRO A 439 -34.99 -31.38 28.20
N SER A 440 -35.69 -30.54 28.96
CA SER A 440 -37.14 -30.35 28.84
C SER A 440 -37.53 -29.68 27.51
N PHE A 441 -38.66 -30.09 26.92
CA PHE A 441 -39.19 -29.45 25.71
C PHE A 441 -39.67 -28.02 26.01
N LYS A 442 -39.23 -27.03 25.21
CA LYS A 442 -39.62 -25.61 25.33
C LYS A 442 -40.58 -25.17 24.23
N LEU A 443 -40.29 -25.50 22.97
CA LEU A 443 -41.04 -25.03 21.80
C LEU A 443 -41.04 -26.09 20.70
N TRP A 444 -42.23 -26.41 20.16
CA TRP A 444 -42.37 -27.21 18.94
C TRP A 444 -42.00 -26.34 17.73
N ILE A 445 -41.10 -26.83 16.87
CA ILE A 445 -40.56 -26.05 15.77
C ILE A 445 -41.27 -26.41 14.45
N GLU A 446 -41.30 -27.70 14.11
CA GLU A 446 -41.79 -28.19 12.81
C GLU A 446 -41.92 -29.73 12.77
N GLU A 447 -42.87 -30.24 11.98
CA GLU A 447 -42.99 -31.66 11.61
C GLU A 447 -42.45 -31.96 10.21
N ARG A 448 -41.90 -33.18 10.04
CA ARG A 448 -41.67 -33.84 8.76
C ARG A 448 -42.16 -35.29 8.82
N SER A 449 -42.33 -35.94 7.66
CA SER A 449 -42.65 -37.36 7.56
C SER A 449 -41.78 -38.03 6.50
N GLY A 450 -41.38 -39.28 6.73
CA GLY A 450 -40.49 -40.02 5.82
C GLY A 450 -40.27 -41.48 6.23
N HIS A 451 -39.72 -42.27 5.30
CA HIS A 451 -39.37 -43.69 5.46
C HIS A 451 -38.00 -44.01 4.84
N ALA A 452 -37.34 -45.05 5.37
CA ALA A 452 -36.04 -45.59 4.96
C ALA A 452 -35.86 -47.01 5.56
N HIS A 453 -36.81 -47.91 5.37
CA HIS A 453 -36.82 -49.24 5.99
C HIS A 453 -35.64 -50.13 5.54
N LYS A 454 -35.08 -50.91 6.48
CA LYS A 454 -33.97 -51.86 6.28
C LYS A 454 -34.30 -53.18 7.02
N PRO A 455 -34.52 -54.30 6.32
CA PRO A 455 -34.98 -55.53 6.97
C PRO A 455 -33.82 -56.20 7.75
N SER A 456 -33.98 -56.33 9.07
CA SER A 456 -33.01 -57.04 9.94
C SER A 456 -33.22 -58.56 9.89
N THR A 457 -34.45 -59.05 10.13
CA THR A 457 -34.84 -60.44 9.84
C THR A 457 -36.34 -60.54 9.52
N GLY A 458 -36.71 -61.11 8.38
CA GLY A 458 -38.11 -61.44 8.07
C GLY A 458 -38.52 -61.18 6.62
N ALA A 459 -39.83 -61.04 6.39
CA ALA A 459 -40.38 -60.54 5.15
C ALA A 459 -40.38 -59.01 5.18
N GLY A 460 -39.63 -58.40 4.27
CA GLY A 460 -39.48 -56.94 4.15
C GLY A 460 -40.55 -56.26 3.30
N CYS A 461 -40.37 -54.96 3.09
CA CYS A 461 -41.10 -54.17 2.11
C CYS A 461 -40.76 -54.63 0.67
N SER A 462 -41.60 -54.28 -0.31
CA SER A 462 -41.41 -54.62 -1.74
C SER A 462 -40.13 -54.04 -2.38
N ASP A 463 -39.61 -53.01 -1.75
CA ASP A 463 -38.59 -52.06 -2.19
C ASP A 463 -37.40 -52.01 -1.22
N ASP A 464 -37.27 -53.03 -0.37
CA ASP A 464 -36.19 -53.16 0.60
C ASP A 464 -34.84 -53.54 -0.04
N PRO A 465 -33.71 -52.98 0.47
CA PRO A 465 -33.64 -51.91 1.48
C PRO A 465 -33.95 -50.54 0.84
N GLN A 466 -34.87 -49.78 1.44
CA GLN A 466 -35.22 -48.43 0.98
C GLN A 466 -34.00 -47.50 1.11
N PRO A 467 -33.86 -46.45 0.26
CA PRO A 467 -32.74 -45.51 0.34
C PRO A 467 -32.76 -44.68 1.63
N ASP A 468 -31.61 -44.15 2.03
CA ASP A 468 -31.49 -43.18 3.13
C ASP A 468 -32.09 -41.83 2.73
N LEU A 469 -32.69 -41.12 3.68
CA LEU A 469 -33.50 -39.92 3.41
C LEU A 469 -32.91 -38.67 4.07
N PRO A 470 -32.31 -37.73 3.30
CA PRO A 470 -31.99 -36.40 3.78
C PRO A 470 -33.25 -35.63 4.21
N MET A 471 -33.21 -34.99 5.38
CA MET A 471 -34.34 -34.28 5.96
C MET A 471 -33.98 -32.81 6.25
N GLU A 472 -34.83 -31.89 5.77
CA GLU A 472 -34.70 -30.44 6.02
C GLU A 472 -35.91 -29.91 6.80
N PHE A 473 -35.63 -29.31 7.96
CA PHE A 473 -36.56 -28.50 8.75
C PHE A 473 -36.12 -27.04 8.60
N ALA A 474 -37.02 -26.15 8.18
CA ALA A 474 -36.73 -24.78 7.75
C ALA A 474 -37.89 -23.80 8.04
N SER A 475 -38.76 -24.10 9.02
CA SER A 475 -39.91 -23.25 9.36
C SER A 475 -39.52 -21.83 9.79
N SER A 476 -40.48 -20.91 9.64
CA SER A 476 -40.39 -19.55 10.21
C SER A 476 -40.22 -19.57 11.73
N ASN A 477 -40.71 -20.60 12.43
CA ASN A 477 -40.48 -20.79 13.86
C ASN A 477 -38.98 -20.97 14.15
N LEU A 478 -38.28 -21.83 13.38
CA LEU A 478 -36.84 -22.06 13.55
C LEU A 478 -36.04 -20.76 13.33
N LYS A 479 -36.35 -20.01 12.26
CA LYS A 479 -35.75 -18.70 12.01
C LYS A 479 -35.99 -17.74 13.18
N THR A 480 -37.22 -17.66 13.68
CA THR A 480 -37.62 -16.69 14.72
C THR A 480 -36.97 -17.03 16.07
N ASP A 481 -36.96 -18.31 16.46
CA ASP A 481 -36.31 -18.75 17.69
C ASP A 481 -34.78 -18.52 17.63
N ILE A 482 -34.12 -18.86 16.52
CA ILE A 482 -32.68 -18.55 16.33
C ILE A 482 -32.42 -17.03 16.32
N SER A 483 -33.32 -16.22 15.76
CA SER A 483 -33.21 -14.75 15.82
C SER A 483 -33.26 -14.23 17.26
N ASN A 484 -34.15 -14.80 18.09
CA ASN A 484 -34.32 -14.42 19.49
C ASN A 484 -33.19 -14.94 20.40
N ASN A 485 -32.53 -16.04 20.03
CA ASN A 485 -31.49 -16.72 20.82
C ASN A 485 -30.06 -16.49 20.27
N ARG A 486 -29.87 -15.67 19.23
CA ARG A 486 -28.56 -15.37 18.64
C ARG A 486 -27.58 -14.78 19.67
N GLY A 487 -26.35 -15.30 19.70
CA GLY A 487 -25.36 -15.02 20.75
C GLY A 487 -25.18 -16.13 21.80
N GLN A 488 -26.10 -17.10 21.92
CA GLN A 488 -25.96 -18.24 22.86
C GLN A 488 -24.88 -19.24 22.42
N GLU A 489 -24.09 -19.79 23.36
CA GLU A 489 -23.12 -20.86 23.07
C GLU A 489 -23.74 -22.27 23.00
N ILE A 490 -24.86 -22.49 23.70
CA ILE A 490 -25.57 -23.77 23.68
C ILE A 490 -27.02 -23.52 23.26
N TYR A 491 -27.32 -23.84 22.00
CA TYR A 491 -28.66 -23.86 21.44
C TYR A 491 -29.02 -25.30 21.08
N THR A 492 -29.89 -25.95 21.88
CA THR A 492 -30.22 -27.37 21.74
C THR A 492 -31.58 -27.59 21.06
N LEU A 493 -31.53 -28.32 19.94
CA LEU A 493 -32.69 -28.88 19.25
C LEU A 493 -32.81 -30.38 19.53
N ALA A 494 -34.02 -30.94 19.40
CA ALA A 494 -34.27 -32.37 19.57
C ALA A 494 -35.15 -32.97 18.48
N LEU A 495 -34.82 -34.19 18.08
CA LEU A 495 -35.65 -35.06 17.23
C LEU A 495 -36.40 -36.06 18.12
N ALA A 496 -37.73 -36.05 18.01
CA ALA A 496 -38.62 -36.96 18.73
C ALA A 496 -39.87 -37.26 17.89
N THR A 497 -40.50 -38.41 18.09
CA THR A 497 -41.85 -38.69 17.54
C THR A 497 -42.96 -37.96 18.30
N ARG A 498 -42.59 -37.22 19.36
CA ARG A 498 -43.47 -36.40 20.21
C ARG A 498 -44.21 -35.34 19.40
N GLN A 499 -45.52 -35.50 19.33
CA GLN A 499 -46.42 -34.49 18.77
C GLN A 499 -46.51 -33.23 19.65
N SER A 500 -46.99 -32.12 19.07
CA SER A 500 -47.06 -30.82 19.76
C SER A 500 -47.90 -30.85 21.04
N ASP A 501 -48.94 -31.67 21.09
CA ASP A 501 -49.77 -31.98 22.27
C ASP A 501 -49.08 -32.90 23.31
N GLY A 502 -47.99 -33.56 22.93
CA GLY A 502 -47.23 -34.53 23.72
C GLY A 502 -47.51 -36.00 23.43
N SER A 503 -48.32 -36.31 22.41
CA SER A 503 -48.69 -37.68 22.03
C SER A 503 -47.64 -38.39 21.15
N SER A 504 -47.94 -39.64 20.78
CA SER A 504 -47.24 -40.51 19.81
C SER A 504 -45.76 -40.87 20.06
N GLU A 505 -45.18 -40.53 21.22
CA GLU A 505 -43.85 -41.05 21.60
C GLU A 505 -43.80 -42.59 21.68
N SER A 506 -44.90 -43.22 22.09
CA SER A 506 -45.04 -44.68 22.21
C SER A 506 -45.47 -45.40 20.92
N THR A 507 -45.58 -44.71 19.78
CA THR A 507 -46.00 -45.32 18.51
C THR A 507 -44.82 -46.03 17.84
N LYS A 508 -44.83 -47.37 17.87
CA LYS A 508 -43.77 -48.26 17.34
C LYS A 508 -43.51 -48.05 15.85
N GLU A 509 -44.55 -47.73 15.09
CA GLU A 509 -44.52 -47.49 13.64
C GLU A 509 -43.70 -46.24 13.26
N TRP A 510 -43.48 -45.33 14.22
CA TRP A 510 -42.83 -44.04 13.98
C TRP A 510 -41.32 -44.05 14.33
N TRP A 511 -40.78 -45.18 14.80
CA TRP A 511 -39.36 -45.29 15.19
C TRP A 511 -38.40 -45.10 14.02
N LYS A 512 -37.30 -44.36 14.28
CA LYS A 512 -36.30 -43.93 13.28
C LYS A 512 -34.88 -43.92 13.86
N LYS A 513 -33.88 -44.25 13.01
CA LYS A 513 -32.43 -43.99 13.21
C LYS A 513 -31.98 -42.86 12.27
N PHE A 514 -31.01 -42.06 12.70
CA PHE A 514 -30.43 -40.93 11.94
C PHE A 514 -28.90 -40.98 11.93
N GLU A 515 -28.26 -40.22 11.05
CA GLU A 515 -26.81 -40.06 10.99
C GLU A 515 -26.35 -38.79 11.73
N ALA A 516 -25.58 -38.95 12.80
CA ALA A 516 -25.05 -37.84 13.60
C ALA A 516 -24.07 -36.97 12.79
N ALA A 517 -23.22 -37.57 11.96
CA ALA A 517 -22.22 -36.87 11.16
C ALA A 517 -22.80 -36.03 10.02
N ALA A 518 -24.04 -36.31 9.61
CA ALA A 518 -24.81 -35.51 8.66
C ALA A 518 -25.57 -34.36 9.35
N THR A 519 -25.77 -34.42 10.66
CA THR A 519 -26.64 -33.49 11.39
C THR A 519 -25.96 -32.13 11.62
N LYS A 520 -26.59 -31.07 11.11
CA LYS A 520 -26.08 -29.69 11.19
C LYS A 520 -27.21 -28.65 11.26
N LEU A 521 -26.91 -27.52 11.89
CA LEU A 521 -27.67 -26.28 11.76
C LEU A 521 -26.99 -25.39 10.71
N SER A 522 -27.77 -24.88 9.76
CA SER A 522 -27.33 -23.93 8.75
C SER A 522 -28.13 -22.63 8.89
N VAL A 523 -27.45 -21.50 9.08
CA VAL A 523 -28.08 -20.19 9.32
C VAL A 523 -27.51 -19.17 8.34
N GLU A 524 -28.37 -18.63 7.49
CA GLU A 524 -28.03 -17.51 6.61
C GLU A 524 -28.23 -16.18 7.35
N TYR A 525 -27.23 -15.31 7.32
CA TYR A 525 -27.24 -14.02 7.97
C TYR A 525 -26.63 -12.91 7.11
N ASN A 526 -26.75 -11.69 7.60
CA ASN A 526 -26.17 -10.45 7.09
C ASN A 526 -25.52 -9.70 8.26
N THR A 527 -24.40 -9.01 8.04
CA THR A 527 -23.86 -8.11 9.06
C THR A 527 -24.59 -6.77 9.01
N ASN A 528 -24.93 -6.20 10.17
CA ASN A 528 -25.56 -4.87 10.18
C ASN A 528 -24.54 -3.78 9.78
N PRO A 529 -24.96 -2.74 9.05
CA PRO A 529 -24.06 -1.66 8.66
C PRO A 529 -23.56 -0.85 9.86
N ASN A 530 -22.46 -0.13 9.69
CA ASN A 530 -21.89 0.67 10.77
C ASN A 530 -22.71 1.93 11.04
N THR A 531 -22.84 2.28 12.32
CA THR A 531 -23.38 3.57 12.77
C THR A 531 -22.45 4.71 12.35
N PRO A 532 -22.90 5.70 11.55
CA PRO A 532 -22.02 6.76 11.06
C PRO A 532 -21.47 7.66 12.17
N THR A 533 -20.16 7.85 12.19
CA THR A 533 -19.45 8.67 13.20
C THR A 533 -19.43 10.16 12.83
N ALA A 534 -19.24 11.05 13.81
CA ALA A 534 -19.19 12.49 13.59
C ALA A 534 -18.15 12.93 12.53
N ALA A 535 -17.04 12.20 12.36
CA ALA A 535 -16.02 12.48 11.34
C ALA A 535 -16.45 12.09 9.91
N GLN A 536 -17.46 11.22 9.77
CA GLN A 536 -18.07 10.84 8.49
C GLN A 536 -19.19 11.80 8.06
N LEU A 537 -19.62 12.71 8.95
CA LEU A 537 -20.76 13.61 8.78
C LEU A 537 -20.33 15.07 8.56
N SER A 538 -20.98 15.73 7.61
CA SER A 538 -20.78 17.16 7.32
C SER A 538 -22.07 17.79 6.81
N THR A 539 -22.33 19.04 7.23
CA THR A 539 -23.31 19.92 6.58
C THR A 539 -22.52 20.81 5.62
N HIS A 540 -22.96 21.07 4.38
CA HIS A 540 -22.23 22.05 3.55
C HIS A 540 -23.09 22.89 2.60
N ALA A 541 -22.47 23.98 2.17
CA ALA A 541 -22.86 24.86 1.07
C ALA A 541 -21.64 25.07 0.14
N ASP A 542 -21.61 26.11 -0.70
CA ASP A 542 -20.50 26.42 -1.61
C ASP A 542 -19.21 26.92 -0.91
N TYR A 543 -19.07 26.67 0.39
CA TYR A 543 -17.97 27.10 1.25
C TYR A 543 -17.61 26.01 2.26
N THR A 544 -16.31 25.79 2.51
CA THR A 544 -15.79 24.63 3.27
C THR A 544 -14.62 24.96 4.20
N ALA A 545 -14.38 26.25 4.51
CA ALA A 545 -13.24 26.72 5.32
C ALA A 545 -13.71 27.79 6.32
N PRO A 546 -14.24 27.44 7.51
CA PRO A 546 -13.92 26.22 8.26
C PRO A 546 -14.59 24.95 7.71
N ALA A 547 -13.93 23.81 7.96
CA ALA A 547 -14.52 22.50 7.73
C ALA A 547 -15.78 22.35 8.61
N GLN A 548 -16.93 22.15 7.97
CA GLN A 548 -18.24 22.10 8.63
C GLN A 548 -18.50 20.72 9.27
N ALA A 549 -17.71 20.42 10.31
CA ALA A 549 -17.75 19.18 11.06
C ALA A 549 -19.08 18.98 11.81
N CYS A 550 -19.43 17.71 12.06
CA CYS A 550 -20.54 17.35 12.93
C CYS A 550 -20.24 17.69 14.39
N VAL A 551 -20.70 18.85 14.86
CA VAL A 551 -20.62 19.31 16.25
C VAL A 551 -21.90 20.03 16.67
N THR A 552 -22.06 20.28 17.97
CA THR A 552 -23.25 20.90 18.58
C THR A 552 -22.90 22.11 19.46
N GLY A 553 -23.91 22.87 19.87
CA GLY A 553 -23.74 24.01 20.77
C GLY A 553 -23.09 25.22 20.09
N THR A 554 -22.29 25.97 20.85
CA THR A 554 -21.61 27.21 20.39
C THR A 554 -20.57 26.98 19.28
N SER A 555 -20.12 25.73 19.10
CA SER A 555 -19.16 25.34 18.06
C SER A 555 -19.83 24.98 16.72
N ARG A 556 -21.16 25.00 16.61
CA ARG A 556 -21.88 24.58 15.38
C ARG A 556 -21.41 25.37 14.15
N PRO A 557 -21.24 24.71 12.98
CA PRO A 557 -20.94 25.39 11.72
C PRO A 557 -22.07 26.33 11.29
N ALA A 558 -21.70 27.42 10.62
CA ALA A 558 -22.61 28.27 9.87
C ALA A 558 -22.59 27.87 8.38
N VAL A 559 -23.73 28.01 7.69
CA VAL A 559 -23.87 27.68 6.26
C VAL A 559 -24.60 28.77 5.48
N ARG A 560 -23.95 29.26 4.41
CA ARG A 560 -24.54 30.18 3.43
C ARG A 560 -25.31 29.41 2.37
N SER A 561 -26.54 29.03 2.69
CA SER A 561 -27.47 28.47 1.69
C SER A 561 -28.92 28.53 2.16
N ASP A 562 -29.82 28.85 1.21
CA ASP A 562 -31.26 28.59 1.32
C ASP A 562 -31.61 27.09 1.40
N TYR A 563 -30.72 26.22 0.88
CA TYR A 563 -30.94 24.79 0.70
C TYR A 563 -29.65 23.98 0.96
N PRO A 564 -29.13 23.98 2.21
CA PRO A 564 -27.88 23.30 2.55
C PRO A 564 -27.98 21.77 2.38
N TRP A 565 -26.83 21.12 2.23
CA TRP A 565 -26.74 19.66 2.06
C TRP A 565 -26.28 18.98 3.35
N LEU A 566 -26.96 17.90 3.71
CA LEU A 566 -26.56 16.98 4.79
C LEU A 566 -25.84 15.79 4.15
N LYS A 567 -24.65 15.44 4.64
CA LYS A 567 -23.79 14.43 3.99
C LYS A 567 -23.17 13.47 4.99
N ALA A 568 -23.27 12.18 4.71
CA ALA A 568 -22.73 11.12 5.56
C ALA A 568 -22.04 10.04 4.74
N THR A 569 -20.79 9.71 5.08
CA THR A 569 -20.09 8.55 4.49
C THR A 569 -20.59 7.28 5.16
N LEU A 570 -21.32 6.43 4.43
CA LEU A 570 -21.91 5.20 4.95
C LEU A 570 -20.94 4.02 4.79
N THR A 571 -20.84 3.13 5.78
CA THR A 571 -19.93 1.98 5.73
C THR A 571 -20.58 0.71 6.27
N ASP A 572 -20.11 -0.44 5.80
CA ASP A 572 -20.67 -1.76 6.06
C ASP A 572 -19.51 -2.75 6.33
N PRO A 573 -19.55 -3.61 7.37
CA PRO A 573 -18.52 -4.62 7.59
C PRO A 573 -18.44 -5.68 6.47
N ASP A 574 -19.54 -5.95 5.78
CA ASP A 574 -19.59 -6.83 4.60
C ASP A 574 -19.05 -6.10 3.33
N GLY A 575 -18.58 -4.86 3.49
CA GLY A 575 -18.03 -3.99 2.45
C GLY A 575 -19.04 -3.69 1.34
N SER A 576 -18.56 -3.32 0.14
CA SER A 576 -19.41 -3.20 -1.06
C SER A 576 -20.09 -4.51 -1.48
N ASN A 577 -19.90 -5.59 -0.72
CA ASN A 577 -20.40 -6.93 -0.99
C ASN A 577 -21.64 -7.32 -0.16
N GLY A 578 -21.92 -6.63 0.96
CA GLY A 578 -23.23 -6.71 1.64
C GLY A 578 -24.37 -6.17 0.78
N GLY A 579 -24.11 -5.15 -0.05
CA GLY A 579 -25.11 -4.62 -0.98
C GLY A 579 -24.92 -3.15 -1.27
N SER A 580 -26.03 -2.47 -1.55
CA SER A 580 -26.09 -1.00 -1.57
C SER A 580 -26.75 -0.49 -0.29
N LEU A 581 -26.21 0.57 0.27
CA LEU A 581 -26.72 1.23 1.46
C LEU A 581 -27.76 2.29 1.13
N SER A 582 -28.49 2.69 2.16
CA SER A 582 -29.35 3.86 2.18
C SER A 582 -29.10 4.66 3.46
N GLY A 583 -29.03 5.98 3.33
CA GLY A 583 -28.91 6.91 4.46
C GLY A 583 -30.27 7.50 4.78
N VAL A 584 -30.84 7.17 5.94
CA VAL A 584 -32.11 7.72 6.43
C VAL A 584 -31.81 8.91 7.35
N PHE A 585 -31.94 10.12 6.83
CA PHE A 585 -31.64 11.37 7.51
C PHE A 585 -32.87 11.92 8.24
N THR A 586 -32.70 12.29 9.51
CA THR A 586 -33.71 12.97 10.33
C THR A 586 -33.28 14.42 10.56
N LEU A 587 -34.19 15.38 10.34
CA LEU A 587 -33.93 16.82 10.51
C LEU A 587 -34.92 17.44 11.51
N GLN A 588 -34.39 18.30 12.39
CA GLN A 588 -35.16 19.08 13.37
C GLN A 588 -34.70 20.54 13.35
N LYS A 589 -35.64 21.47 13.59
CA LYS A 589 -35.38 22.91 13.74
C LYS A 589 -35.52 23.31 15.22
N LEU A 590 -34.72 24.25 15.67
CA LEU A 590 -34.85 24.86 17.00
C LEU A 590 -35.96 25.93 16.95
N VAL A 591 -36.99 25.78 17.78
CA VAL A 591 -38.12 26.72 17.91
C VAL A 591 -38.38 26.93 19.40
N ASN A 592 -38.30 28.17 19.89
CA ASN A 592 -38.49 28.51 21.31
C ASN A 592 -37.67 27.60 22.25
N ALA A 593 -36.36 27.49 21.98
CA ALA A 593 -35.40 26.59 22.64
C ALA A 593 -35.73 25.08 22.60
N THR A 594 -36.76 24.66 21.86
CA THR A 594 -37.24 23.28 21.75
C THR A 594 -36.98 22.73 20.34
N TRP A 595 -36.49 21.49 20.25
CA TRP A 595 -36.25 20.84 18.95
C TRP A 595 -37.53 20.24 18.38
N THR A 596 -37.96 20.72 17.21
CA THR A 596 -39.19 20.30 16.53
C THR A 596 -38.86 19.66 15.18
N ALA A 597 -39.54 18.57 14.82
CA ALA A 597 -39.33 17.89 13.54
C ALA A 597 -39.71 18.77 12.34
N VAL A 598 -38.89 18.75 11.28
CA VAL A 598 -39.20 19.48 10.04
C VAL A 598 -40.19 18.67 9.20
N THR A 599 -41.26 19.32 8.71
CA THR A 599 -42.27 18.68 7.86
C THR A 599 -41.64 18.06 6.61
N GLY A 600 -41.99 16.82 6.28
CA GLY A 600 -41.41 16.08 5.15
C GLY A 600 -40.09 15.36 5.45
N TRP A 601 -39.76 15.14 6.72
CA TRP A 601 -38.62 14.35 7.19
C TRP A 601 -39.09 13.17 8.07
N PRO A 602 -38.35 12.05 8.14
CA PRO A 602 -37.03 11.80 7.56
C PRO A 602 -37.02 11.69 6.03
N LYS A 603 -35.83 11.86 5.43
CA LYS A 603 -35.56 11.61 4.00
C LYS A 603 -34.58 10.46 3.85
N THR A 604 -34.68 9.72 2.75
CA THR A 604 -33.75 8.64 2.42
C THR A 604 -33.03 8.95 1.12
N ASP A 605 -31.70 8.84 1.13
CA ASP A 605 -30.88 8.64 -0.07
C ASP A 605 -30.51 7.14 -0.16
N ALA A 606 -30.51 6.56 -1.35
CA ALA A 606 -30.54 5.10 -1.54
C ALA A 606 -29.77 4.63 -2.77
N GLY A 607 -29.19 3.43 -2.69
CA GLY A 607 -28.28 2.90 -3.72
C GLY A 607 -26.81 3.32 -3.50
N VAL A 608 -26.49 3.82 -2.31
CA VAL A 608 -25.19 4.36 -1.93
C VAL A 608 -24.20 3.20 -1.74
N ALA A 609 -23.06 3.23 -2.43
CA ALA A 609 -22.04 2.20 -2.23
C ALA A 609 -21.40 2.33 -0.83
N PRO A 610 -21.13 1.24 -0.09
CA PRO A 610 -20.29 1.26 1.10
C PRO A 610 -18.95 1.96 0.86
N GLY A 611 -18.63 2.94 1.70
CA GLY A 611 -17.49 3.86 1.54
C GLY A 611 -17.81 5.17 0.79
N ALA A 612 -18.98 5.28 0.14
CA ALA A 612 -19.43 6.49 -0.52
C ALA A 612 -20.29 7.37 0.41
N LYS A 613 -20.59 8.59 -0.08
CA LYS A 613 -21.45 9.55 0.63
C LYS A 613 -22.91 9.37 0.24
N ALA A 614 -23.78 9.28 1.23
CA ALA A 614 -25.19 9.59 1.11
C ALA A 614 -25.38 11.10 1.28
N GLU A 615 -26.22 11.72 0.46
CA GLU A 615 -26.35 13.18 0.38
C GLU A 615 -27.82 13.61 0.20
N VAL A 616 -28.37 14.40 1.13
CA VAL A 616 -29.73 14.95 1.01
C VAL A 616 -29.76 16.46 1.16
N GLN A 617 -30.52 17.13 0.30
CA GLN A 617 -30.72 18.57 0.39
C GLN A 617 -31.85 18.93 1.37
N VAL A 618 -31.63 19.96 2.18
CA VAL A 618 -32.63 20.54 3.07
C VAL A 618 -33.75 21.19 2.26
N SER A 619 -34.99 20.80 2.58
CA SER A 619 -36.23 21.42 2.07
C SER A 619 -37.30 21.31 3.17
N PRO A 620 -38.17 22.32 3.40
CA PRO A 620 -38.29 23.60 2.68
C PRO A 620 -37.08 24.54 2.85
N LYS A 621 -37.13 25.71 2.21
CA LYS A 621 -36.08 26.74 2.28
C LYS A 621 -35.74 27.07 3.75
N ALA A 622 -34.45 27.13 4.03
CA ALA A 622 -33.88 27.59 5.28
C ALA A 622 -33.99 29.12 5.42
N VAL A 623 -34.16 29.64 6.63
CA VAL A 623 -34.26 31.08 6.91
C VAL A 623 -33.02 31.57 7.63
N ASP A 624 -32.57 32.79 7.32
CA ASP A 624 -31.40 33.42 7.95
C ASP A 624 -31.53 33.44 9.49
N GLY A 625 -30.46 33.05 10.19
CA GLY A 625 -30.45 32.92 11.65
C GLY A 625 -31.11 31.65 12.23
N ASP A 626 -31.76 30.80 11.43
CA ASP A 626 -32.31 29.53 11.91
C ASP A 626 -31.21 28.56 12.37
N ILE A 627 -31.51 27.77 13.40
CA ILE A 627 -30.66 26.68 13.88
C ILE A 627 -31.37 25.34 13.65
N TYR A 628 -30.64 24.39 13.08
CA TYR A 628 -31.10 23.04 12.80
C TYR A 628 -30.20 22.00 13.47
N ARG A 629 -30.74 20.80 13.71
CA ARG A 629 -29.95 19.59 14.00
C ARG A 629 -30.40 18.42 13.15
N TRP A 630 -29.47 17.53 12.83
CA TRP A 630 -29.74 16.33 12.06
C TRP A 630 -28.91 15.12 12.52
N GLN A 631 -29.39 13.93 12.19
CA GLN A 631 -28.69 12.66 12.34
C GLN A 631 -29.04 11.74 11.15
N VAL A 632 -28.28 10.67 10.94
CA VAL A 632 -28.53 9.68 9.87
C VAL A 632 -28.45 8.25 10.42
N GLN A 633 -29.27 7.36 9.88
CA GLN A 633 -29.19 5.90 10.10
C GLN A 633 -28.77 5.21 8.80
N THR A 634 -27.85 4.25 8.86
CA THR A 634 -27.47 3.40 7.72
C THR A 634 -28.42 2.20 7.63
N LYS A 635 -28.88 1.86 6.43
CA LYS A 635 -29.61 0.61 6.14
C LYS A 635 -29.03 -0.07 4.90
N ASP A 636 -29.09 -1.39 4.81
CA ASP A 636 -28.68 -2.16 3.63
C ASP A 636 -29.83 -2.83 2.88
N THR A 637 -29.54 -3.47 1.74
CA THR A 637 -30.50 -4.20 0.90
C THR A 637 -30.79 -5.64 1.33
N LEU A 638 -30.09 -6.18 2.32
CA LEU A 638 -30.25 -7.57 2.81
C LEU A 638 -31.06 -7.66 4.11
N GLY A 639 -31.26 -6.53 4.81
CA GLY A 639 -32.16 -6.34 5.94
C GLY A 639 -31.52 -5.75 7.19
N GLY A 640 -30.23 -5.39 7.17
CA GLY A 640 -29.53 -4.80 8.32
C GLY A 640 -29.73 -3.29 8.43
N GLU A 641 -29.69 -2.80 9.68
CA GLU A 641 -29.76 -1.38 10.02
C GLU A 641 -28.75 -1.06 11.14
N SER A 642 -28.16 0.14 11.09
CA SER A 642 -27.34 0.69 12.17
C SER A 642 -28.18 1.41 13.23
N ASP A 643 -27.55 1.87 14.31
CA ASP A 643 -28.12 2.94 15.13
C ASP A 643 -28.10 4.27 14.37
N GLY A 644 -28.78 5.29 14.92
CA GLY A 644 -28.61 6.67 14.46
C GLY A 644 -27.24 7.23 14.83
N SER A 645 -26.66 8.03 13.94
CA SER A 645 -25.44 8.81 14.20
C SER A 645 -25.62 9.76 15.40
N PRO A 646 -24.53 10.31 15.95
CA PRO A 646 -24.59 11.52 16.76
C PRO A 646 -25.37 12.64 16.04
N TRP A 647 -26.02 13.50 16.81
CA TRP A 647 -26.64 14.72 16.27
C TRP A 647 -25.57 15.74 15.89
N CYS A 648 -25.66 16.28 14.67
CA CYS A 648 -24.92 17.44 14.22
C CYS A 648 -25.84 18.66 14.23
N GLU A 649 -25.32 19.85 14.55
CA GLU A 649 -26.05 21.12 14.39
C GLU A 649 -25.48 21.96 13.24
N PHE A 650 -26.28 22.88 12.73
CA PHE A 650 -25.81 24.00 11.92
C PHE A 650 -26.70 25.24 12.12
N SER A 651 -26.16 26.43 11.88
CA SER A 651 -26.93 27.67 11.74
C SER A 651 -26.90 28.17 10.29
N VAL A 652 -27.99 28.76 9.85
CA VAL A 652 -28.10 29.39 8.52
C VAL A 652 -27.61 30.83 8.61
N ASP A 653 -26.75 31.23 7.69
CA ASP A 653 -26.16 32.57 7.68
C ASP A 653 -25.82 33.01 6.25
N ASN A 654 -26.63 33.93 5.73
CA ASN A 654 -26.51 34.55 4.42
C ASN A 654 -26.19 36.06 4.52
N SER A 655 -25.77 36.52 5.71
CA SER A 655 -25.55 37.93 6.02
C SER A 655 -24.06 38.29 5.94
N ALA A 656 -23.66 39.02 4.89
CA ALA A 656 -22.26 39.41 4.72
C ALA A 656 -21.73 40.39 5.79
N PRO A 657 -20.43 40.30 6.18
CA PRO A 657 -19.77 41.33 6.98
C PRO A 657 -19.92 42.70 6.31
N LYS A 658 -20.60 43.63 7.01
CA LYS A 658 -21.16 44.86 6.43
C LYS A 658 -20.16 46.01 6.25
N VAL A 659 -18.88 45.76 6.48
CA VAL A 659 -17.82 46.78 6.43
C VAL A 659 -16.63 46.18 5.68
N GLU A 660 -16.02 46.98 4.80
CA GLU A 660 -14.75 46.65 4.17
C GLU A 660 -13.63 46.48 5.22
N PRO A 661 -12.67 45.56 5.02
CA PRO A 661 -11.57 45.38 5.97
C PRO A 661 -10.62 46.58 5.88
N LYS A 662 -10.15 47.06 7.03
CA LYS A 662 -9.11 48.09 7.07
C LYS A 662 -7.73 47.43 6.97
N VAL A 663 -6.94 47.88 5.99
CA VAL A 663 -5.56 47.45 5.71
C VAL A 663 -4.56 48.49 6.19
N THR A 664 -3.43 48.07 6.76
CA THR A 664 -2.31 48.96 7.14
C THR A 664 -0.96 48.28 6.99
N ALA A 665 0.05 48.97 6.44
CA ALA A 665 1.44 48.54 6.49
C ALA A 665 1.95 48.49 7.94
N ALA A 666 2.19 47.29 8.46
CA ALA A 666 2.47 47.01 9.87
C ALA A 666 3.94 47.21 10.26
N ASP A 667 4.86 47.15 9.30
CA ASP A 667 6.27 47.55 9.48
C ASP A 667 6.57 48.96 8.94
N GLY A 668 5.54 49.69 8.49
CA GLY A 668 5.65 51.07 8.00
C GLY A 668 6.41 51.24 6.67
N LEU A 669 6.76 50.14 6.00
CA LEU A 669 7.58 50.13 4.79
C LEU A 669 6.80 50.58 3.55
N TYR A 670 5.77 49.82 3.17
CA TYR A 670 4.98 50.08 1.96
C TYR A 670 3.75 50.92 2.28
N LEU A 671 3.96 52.23 2.46
CA LEU A 671 2.91 53.18 2.81
C LEU A 671 1.92 53.43 1.66
N GLU A 672 0.68 53.75 2.04
CA GLU A 672 -0.44 53.92 1.11
C GLU A 672 -0.28 55.15 0.22
N SER A 673 -0.33 54.92 -1.09
CA SER A 673 -0.01 55.90 -2.11
C SER A 673 -1.26 56.67 -2.57
N PRO A 674 -1.18 57.99 -2.89
CA PRO A 674 -2.36 58.84 -2.93
C PRO A 674 -3.38 58.53 -4.05
N PRO A 675 -4.68 58.81 -3.83
CA PRO A 675 -5.31 59.25 -2.59
C PRO A 675 -5.94 58.07 -1.80
N LEU A 676 -5.67 57.83 -0.52
CA LEU A 676 -4.79 58.49 0.48
C LEU A 676 -3.58 57.56 0.79
N GLY A 677 -2.48 57.96 1.43
CA GLY A 677 -2.26 59.14 2.27
C GLY A 677 -0.81 59.64 2.27
N THR A 678 -0.21 59.74 1.08
CA THR A 678 1.05 60.44 0.78
C THR A 678 2.33 59.86 1.41
N ASN A 679 2.85 58.80 0.78
CA ASN A 679 4.18 58.95 0.16
C ASN A 679 4.05 58.80 -1.37
N GLN A 680 4.96 59.41 -2.14
CA GLN A 680 5.09 59.22 -3.60
C GLN A 680 6.42 58.58 -4.00
N ASP A 681 7.40 58.52 -3.09
CA ASP A 681 8.66 57.81 -3.32
C ASP A 681 8.42 56.29 -3.21
N PRO A 682 8.93 55.47 -4.15
CA PRO A 682 8.89 54.02 -4.03
C PRO A 682 9.73 53.54 -2.84
N HIS A 683 9.17 52.66 -2.02
CA HIS A 683 9.87 52.04 -0.90
C HIS A 683 10.38 50.64 -1.26
N GLY A 684 11.30 50.11 -0.46
CA GLY A 684 11.87 48.76 -0.65
C GLY A 684 12.31 48.50 -2.09
N SER A 685 11.97 47.32 -2.60
CA SER A 685 12.24 46.92 -3.98
C SER A 685 11.27 45.80 -4.43
N VAL A 686 11.15 45.56 -5.73
CA VAL A 686 10.52 44.33 -6.24
C VAL A 686 11.18 43.12 -5.58
N GLY A 687 10.36 42.21 -5.04
CA GLY A 687 10.79 41.02 -4.32
C GLY A 687 11.08 41.21 -2.82
N TYR A 688 11.19 42.44 -2.31
CA TYR A 688 11.49 42.71 -0.90
C TYR A 688 10.18 42.75 -0.08
N SER A 689 9.94 41.74 0.77
CA SER A 689 8.66 41.58 1.46
C SER A 689 8.45 42.58 2.61
N GLY A 690 7.26 43.16 2.72
CA GLY A 690 6.81 43.99 3.84
C GLY A 690 5.61 43.39 4.58
N ARG A 691 5.27 43.92 5.76
CA ARG A 691 4.17 43.38 6.60
C ARG A 691 2.91 44.19 6.47
N PHE A 692 1.77 43.52 6.36
CA PHE A 692 0.44 44.16 6.30
C PHE A 692 -0.50 43.52 7.32
N THR A 693 -1.21 44.36 8.07
CA THR A 693 -2.29 43.95 8.97
C THR A 693 -3.64 44.24 8.33
N PHE A 694 -4.51 43.24 8.33
CA PHE A 694 -5.92 43.34 7.97
C PHE A 694 -6.74 43.35 9.26
N SER A 695 -7.81 44.14 9.31
CA SER A 695 -8.65 44.28 10.50
C SER A 695 -10.12 44.45 10.14
N ALA A 696 -11.01 43.88 10.97
CA ALA A 696 -12.42 43.70 10.66
C ALA A 696 -13.24 45.01 10.65
N ASN A 697 -12.61 46.15 10.96
CA ASN A 697 -13.19 47.49 10.84
C ASN A 697 -14.54 47.68 11.58
N GLY A 698 -14.79 46.88 12.62
CA GLY A 698 -16.03 46.87 13.40
C GLY A 698 -16.99 45.70 13.12
N ALA A 699 -16.74 44.87 12.09
CA ALA A 699 -17.48 43.63 11.87
C ALA A 699 -17.09 42.56 12.92
N ALA A 700 -18.08 41.91 13.52
CA ALA A 700 -17.90 41.03 14.69
C ALA A 700 -17.82 39.52 14.34
N ASP A 701 -18.00 39.19 13.07
CA ASP A 701 -18.23 37.85 12.52
C ASP A 701 -17.11 37.38 11.56
N VAL A 702 -16.18 38.25 11.20
CA VAL A 702 -15.04 37.97 10.33
C VAL A 702 -14.22 36.79 10.88
N TYR A 703 -14.10 35.75 10.06
CA TYR A 703 -13.38 34.51 10.33
C TYR A 703 -12.01 34.47 9.64
N ASP A 704 -11.94 34.95 8.39
CA ASP A 704 -10.69 35.06 7.63
C ASP A 704 -10.71 36.24 6.66
N TYR A 705 -9.54 36.51 6.08
CA TYR A 705 -9.32 37.51 5.03
C TYR A 705 -8.77 36.81 3.79
N VAL A 706 -9.34 37.15 2.63
CA VAL A 706 -8.80 36.80 1.32
C VAL A 706 -8.07 38.01 0.76
N TYR A 707 -6.84 37.80 0.30
CA TYR A 707 -6.02 38.88 -0.26
C TYR A 707 -5.34 38.46 -1.57
N GLN A 708 -4.96 39.45 -2.38
CA GLN A 708 -4.37 39.26 -3.70
C GLN A 708 -3.42 40.44 -4.00
N VAL A 709 -2.24 40.14 -4.54
CA VAL A 709 -1.21 41.14 -4.89
C VAL A 709 -1.14 41.29 -6.40
N SER A 710 -1.44 42.48 -6.93
CA SER A 710 -1.24 42.88 -8.33
C SER A 710 -1.74 41.85 -9.37
N GLY A 711 -2.93 41.27 -9.12
CA GLY A 711 -3.54 40.27 -10.00
C GLY A 711 -3.01 38.83 -9.87
N GLY A 712 -2.08 38.57 -8.94
CA GLY A 712 -1.51 37.25 -8.64
C GLY A 712 -2.50 36.24 -8.02
N PRO A 713 -2.01 35.13 -7.42
CA PRO A 713 -2.89 34.14 -6.79
C PRO A 713 -3.65 34.75 -5.60
N GLN A 714 -4.89 34.30 -5.38
CA GLN A 714 -5.61 34.62 -4.15
C GLN A 714 -5.07 33.78 -2.99
N MET A 715 -4.78 34.47 -1.89
CA MET A 715 -4.28 33.93 -0.64
C MET A 715 -5.37 34.07 0.45
N THR A 716 -5.27 33.31 1.53
CA THR A 716 -6.18 33.41 2.67
C THR A 716 -5.39 33.39 3.97
N VAL A 717 -5.71 34.29 4.89
CA VAL A 717 -5.20 34.29 6.26
C VAL A 717 -6.37 34.32 7.24
N LYS A 718 -6.35 33.41 8.22
CA LYS A 718 -7.38 33.34 9.27
C LYS A 718 -7.22 34.53 10.22
N ALA A 719 -8.34 35.07 10.71
CA ALA A 719 -8.32 36.06 11.79
C ALA A 719 -7.85 35.45 13.13
N ASP A 720 -7.12 36.24 13.91
CA ASP A 720 -6.58 35.90 15.23
C ASP A 720 -7.70 35.50 16.21
N SER A 721 -8.86 36.13 16.06
CA SER A 721 -10.12 35.84 16.74
C SER A 721 -11.30 36.15 15.79
N LEU A 722 -12.52 35.79 16.17
CA LEU A 722 -13.72 36.17 15.40
C LEU A 722 -13.94 37.69 15.50
N GLY A 723 -14.01 38.39 14.38
CA GLY A 723 -13.94 39.86 14.32
C GLY A 723 -12.55 40.44 14.60
N GLY A 724 -11.51 39.59 14.65
CA GLY A 724 -10.13 39.96 14.96
C GLY A 724 -9.31 40.38 13.74
N SER A 725 -8.06 40.78 13.98
CA SER A 725 -7.06 41.08 12.95
C SER A 725 -6.50 39.84 12.27
N ALA A 726 -5.69 40.03 11.23
CA ALA A 726 -4.67 39.10 10.77
C ALA A 726 -3.45 39.89 10.28
N THR A 727 -2.24 39.34 10.34
CA THR A 727 -1.04 39.99 9.77
C THR A 727 -0.27 39.04 8.87
N VAL A 728 0.11 39.51 7.67
CA VAL A 728 0.79 38.73 6.63
C VAL A 728 2.04 39.43 6.12
N TRP A 729 2.91 38.66 5.48
CA TRP A 729 3.91 39.19 4.56
C TRP A 729 3.31 39.37 3.16
N VAL A 730 3.73 40.41 2.45
CA VAL A 730 3.41 40.65 1.04
C VAL A 730 4.70 40.98 0.32
N THR A 731 4.95 40.26 -0.77
CA THR A 731 6.10 40.46 -1.65
C THR A 731 5.64 41.23 -2.89
N PRO A 732 6.18 42.45 -3.17
CA PRO A 732 5.84 43.19 -4.38
C PRO A 732 6.41 42.49 -5.61
N ASN A 733 5.63 42.42 -6.68
CA ASN A 733 6.02 41.74 -7.94
C ASN A 733 6.05 42.68 -9.16
N MET A 734 5.71 43.96 -8.98
CA MET A 734 5.77 44.98 -10.03
C MET A 734 6.61 46.17 -9.58
N ARG A 735 7.33 46.78 -10.52
CA ARG A 735 8.05 48.04 -10.31
C ARG A 735 7.03 49.18 -10.25
N LEU A 736 7.20 50.11 -9.30
CA LEU A 736 6.21 51.15 -8.98
C LEU A 736 4.90 50.55 -8.44
N GLU A 737 3.78 50.73 -9.15
CA GLU A 737 2.43 50.47 -8.64
C GLU A 737 2.16 48.99 -8.37
N ASN A 738 1.82 48.68 -7.13
CA ASN A 738 1.29 47.38 -6.70
C ASN A 738 -0.04 47.61 -5.99
N VAL A 739 -0.97 46.65 -6.13
CA VAL A 739 -2.30 46.72 -5.51
C VAL A 739 -2.52 45.49 -4.64
N LEU A 740 -2.72 45.71 -3.35
CA LEU A 740 -3.09 44.67 -2.38
C LEU A 740 -4.61 44.72 -2.16
N THR A 741 -5.34 43.96 -2.97
CA THR A 741 -6.79 43.74 -2.81
C THR A 741 -7.04 42.85 -1.60
N VAL A 742 -7.94 43.25 -0.70
CA VAL A 742 -8.31 42.49 0.51
C VAL A 742 -9.84 42.51 0.69
N PHE A 743 -10.44 41.38 1.05
CA PHE A 743 -11.81 41.31 1.56
C PHE A 743 -11.91 40.31 2.72
N SER A 744 -12.88 40.54 3.60
CA SER A 744 -13.14 39.66 4.75
C SER A 744 -14.19 38.60 4.40
N ARG A 745 -14.19 37.48 5.13
CA ARG A 745 -15.26 36.47 5.11
C ARG A 745 -15.65 36.04 6.51
N ASP A 746 -16.92 35.68 6.69
CA ASP A 746 -17.45 35.11 7.93
C ASP A 746 -17.26 33.58 8.01
N LYS A 747 -17.88 32.94 9.02
CA LYS A 747 -17.88 31.47 9.19
C LYS A 747 -18.66 30.71 8.12
N ALA A 748 -19.59 31.36 7.42
CA ALA A 748 -20.50 30.76 6.45
C ALA A 748 -20.00 30.89 4.99
N GLY A 749 -19.05 31.80 4.76
CA GLY A 749 -18.46 32.13 3.47
C GLY A 749 -19.06 33.34 2.79
N ASN A 750 -19.92 34.13 3.46
CA ASN A 750 -20.28 35.45 2.94
C ASN A 750 -19.03 36.34 2.93
N SER A 751 -18.96 37.29 2.00
CA SER A 751 -17.78 38.13 1.77
C SER A 751 -18.16 39.59 1.86
N SER A 752 -17.33 40.42 2.50
CA SER A 752 -17.48 41.87 2.47
C SER A 752 -17.19 42.44 1.08
N ASP A 753 -17.45 43.73 0.92
CA ASP A 753 -16.79 44.53 -0.13
C ASP A 753 -15.25 44.50 0.02
N ARG A 754 -14.57 44.92 -1.04
CA ARG A 754 -13.11 44.85 -1.19
C ARG A 754 -12.46 46.19 -0.91
N TYR A 755 -11.32 46.15 -0.23
CA TYR A 755 -10.39 47.25 -0.08
C TYR A 755 -9.17 47.04 -0.97
N ASP A 756 -8.79 48.03 -1.79
CA ASP A 756 -7.63 47.97 -2.69
C ASP A 756 -6.52 48.91 -2.17
N TYR A 757 -5.56 48.37 -1.41
CA TYR A 757 -4.45 49.14 -0.84
C TYR A 757 -3.34 49.32 -1.88
N VAL A 758 -3.15 50.54 -2.38
CA VAL A 758 -2.17 50.87 -3.44
C VAL A 758 -0.85 51.33 -2.82
N PHE A 759 0.27 50.74 -3.25
CA PHE A 759 1.60 51.09 -2.75
C PHE A 759 2.67 51.05 -3.87
N LEU A 760 3.80 51.73 -3.63
CA LEU A 760 4.90 51.86 -4.60
C LEU A 760 6.15 51.08 -4.17
N ALA A 761 6.65 50.20 -5.04
CA ALA A 761 7.88 49.43 -4.85
C ALA A 761 9.03 49.91 -5.76
N GLY A 762 10.25 49.99 -5.23
CA GLY A 762 11.45 50.40 -5.95
C GLY A 762 11.93 49.41 -7.02
N ASP A 763 12.95 49.81 -7.78
CA ASP A 763 13.71 48.89 -8.64
C ASP A 763 14.33 47.73 -7.83
N PRO A 764 14.53 46.52 -8.41
CA PRO A 764 15.10 45.38 -7.71
C PRO A 764 16.45 45.71 -7.04
N SER A 765 16.60 45.43 -5.74
CA SER A 765 17.83 45.70 -4.98
C SER A 765 19.01 44.85 -5.50
N ALA A 766 20.23 45.40 -5.46
CA ALA A 766 21.45 44.62 -5.68
C ALA A 766 21.61 43.51 -4.60
N PRO A 767 22.48 42.50 -4.81
CA PRO A 767 22.84 41.57 -3.74
C PRO A 767 23.35 42.31 -2.50
N THR A 768 22.98 41.86 -1.31
CA THR A 768 23.52 42.38 -0.03
C THR A 768 24.93 41.82 0.24
N ALA A 769 25.23 40.63 -0.29
CA ALA A 769 26.58 40.08 -0.30
C ALA A 769 26.90 39.29 -1.59
N HIS A 770 28.17 39.35 -1.99
CA HIS A 770 28.76 38.59 -3.09
C HIS A 770 30.21 38.27 -2.73
N TRP A 771 30.50 36.99 -2.50
CA TRP A 771 31.87 36.47 -2.40
C TRP A 771 32.21 35.78 -3.72
N ALA A 772 33.08 36.41 -4.50
CA ALA A 772 33.61 35.83 -5.73
C ALA A 772 34.37 34.51 -5.47
N ILE A 773 35.13 34.47 -4.36
CA ILE A 773 36.10 33.42 -4.06
C ILE A 773 37.22 33.43 -5.11
N ASP A 774 37.75 34.62 -5.39
CA ASP A 774 38.74 34.94 -6.42
C ASP A 774 40.15 35.24 -5.85
N GLU A 775 40.32 35.25 -4.52
CA GLU A 775 41.56 35.69 -3.86
C GLU A 775 42.77 34.77 -4.10
N GLY A 776 42.56 33.46 -4.31
CA GLY A 776 43.61 32.48 -4.63
C GLY A 776 44.60 32.14 -3.50
N ALA A 777 44.59 32.89 -2.40
CA ALA A 777 45.44 32.68 -1.23
C ALA A 777 44.80 33.25 0.06
N GLY A 778 45.32 32.83 1.21
CA GLY A 778 44.86 33.32 2.52
C GLY A 778 43.56 32.67 3.02
N THR A 779 42.99 33.23 4.08
CA THR A 779 41.82 32.70 4.80
C THR A 779 40.61 33.64 4.79
N THR A 780 40.61 34.68 3.96
CA THR A 780 39.52 35.67 3.90
C THR A 780 38.87 35.67 2.51
N LEU A 781 37.55 35.53 2.49
CA LEU A 781 36.71 35.77 1.33
C LEU A 781 36.15 37.20 1.43
N SER A 782 36.47 38.03 0.45
CA SER A 782 36.05 39.43 0.39
C SER A 782 34.62 39.52 -0.12
N ASN A 783 33.72 40.14 0.65
CA ASN A 783 32.43 40.57 0.10
C ASN A 783 32.69 41.76 -0.84
N LYS A 784 32.28 41.63 -2.10
CA LYS A 784 32.44 42.66 -3.14
C LYS A 784 31.38 43.78 -3.02
N ILE A 785 30.37 43.62 -2.17
CA ILE A 785 29.32 44.61 -1.89
C ILE A 785 29.70 45.50 -0.68
N ASP A 786 29.89 44.90 0.50
CA ASP A 786 30.32 45.57 1.73
C ASP A 786 31.33 44.71 2.49
N ALA A 787 32.54 45.24 2.67
CA ALA A 787 33.64 44.60 3.37
C ALA A 787 33.31 44.19 4.83
N SER A 788 32.27 44.77 5.46
CA SER A 788 31.84 44.37 6.81
C SER A 788 31.43 42.90 6.90
N ALA A 789 30.94 42.31 5.79
CA ALA A 789 30.54 40.92 5.69
C ALA A 789 31.59 40.02 5.02
N ALA A 790 32.89 40.36 5.09
CA ALA A 790 33.96 39.43 4.73
C ALA A 790 33.86 38.12 5.54
N ALA A 791 34.06 36.98 4.90
CA ALA A 791 33.94 35.67 5.52
C ALA A 791 35.32 35.02 5.77
N THR A 792 35.52 34.41 6.93
CA THR A 792 36.78 33.74 7.30
C THR A 792 36.68 32.24 7.06
N LEU A 793 37.62 31.68 6.29
CA LEU A 793 37.81 30.24 6.05
C LEU A 793 38.45 29.56 7.27
N THR A 794 37.87 28.46 7.73
CA THR A 794 38.38 27.66 8.86
C THR A 794 38.01 26.17 8.71
N PRO A 795 38.87 25.20 9.10
CA PRO A 795 40.25 25.36 9.54
C PRO A 795 41.29 25.15 8.42
N GLY A 796 40.95 24.50 7.29
CA GLY A 796 41.89 24.22 6.20
C GLY A 796 41.39 24.27 4.74
N PRO A 797 40.34 25.02 4.32
CA PRO A 797 39.87 24.99 2.94
C PRO A 797 40.96 25.40 1.94
N ARG A 798 41.01 24.73 0.78
CA ARG A 798 42.14 24.86 -0.18
C ARG A 798 41.77 25.59 -1.46
N TRP A 799 42.56 26.60 -1.81
CA TRP A 799 42.49 27.28 -3.09
C TRP A 799 42.84 26.35 -4.27
N GLN A 800 42.02 26.38 -5.32
CA GLN A 800 42.24 25.63 -6.57
C GLN A 800 41.71 26.45 -7.78
N ASP A 801 42.21 26.11 -8.96
CA ASP A 801 41.69 26.58 -10.25
C ASP A 801 40.22 26.16 -10.43
N SER A 802 39.33 27.15 -10.54
CA SER A 802 37.88 27.00 -10.60
C SER A 802 37.42 26.57 -11.99
N ARG A 803 37.74 27.41 -12.97
CA ARG A 803 37.17 27.43 -14.33
C ARG A 803 35.64 27.37 -14.36
N VAL A 804 34.99 28.05 -13.42
CA VAL A 804 33.70 28.72 -13.68
C VAL A 804 34.04 29.99 -14.47
N LEU A 805 34.38 29.80 -15.74
CA LEU A 805 35.00 30.84 -16.56
C LEU A 805 34.01 31.99 -16.80
N GLY A 806 34.36 33.21 -16.42
CA GLY A 806 33.73 34.43 -16.95
C GLY A 806 33.17 35.47 -15.98
N THR A 807 33.05 35.19 -14.67
CA THR A 807 32.72 36.27 -13.71
C THR A 807 33.91 37.19 -13.43
N HIS A 808 35.13 36.71 -13.70
CA HIS A 808 36.38 37.47 -13.58
C HIS A 808 37.05 37.56 -14.96
N GLN A 809 37.48 38.77 -15.33
CA GLN A 809 37.88 39.12 -16.70
C GLN A 809 39.40 39.29 -16.80
N THR A 810 40.17 38.43 -16.11
CA THR A 810 41.61 38.63 -15.86
C THR A 810 42.45 37.35 -16.04
N ASN A 811 43.22 37.31 -17.12
CA ASN A 811 44.46 36.54 -17.30
C ASN A 811 44.45 35.07 -16.80
N GLY A 812 43.41 34.32 -17.15
CA GLY A 812 43.47 32.86 -17.29
C GLY A 812 43.49 32.02 -16.01
N LYS A 813 43.22 32.58 -14.82
CA LYS A 813 43.05 31.82 -13.57
C LYS A 813 41.93 32.36 -12.69
N ASP A 814 40.76 31.75 -12.81
CA ASP A 814 39.66 31.95 -11.86
C ASP A 814 39.85 31.02 -10.66
N TRP A 815 39.66 31.52 -9.45
CA TRP A 815 39.86 30.74 -8.23
C TRP A 815 38.54 30.19 -7.66
N SER A 816 38.68 29.15 -6.85
CA SER A 816 37.63 28.55 -6.04
C SER A 816 38.25 27.97 -4.77
N VAL A 817 37.43 27.79 -3.74
CA VAL A 817 37.83 27.08 -2.52
C VAL A 817 37.28 25.66 -2.56
N LYS A 818 38.13 24.69 -2.25
CA LYS A 818 37.78 23.29 -2.00
C LYS A 818 37.62 23.04 -0.50
N PHE A 819 36.47 22.49 -0.15
CA PHE A 819 36.09 22.01 1.17
C PHE A 819 36.23 20.47 1.21
N ASP A 820 36.71 19.92 2.31
CA ASP A 820 37.02 18.48 2.43
C ASP A 820 35.86 17.60 2.93
N GLY A 821 34.82 18.20 3.53
CA GLY A 821 33.67 17.50 4.11
C GLY A 821 33.85 16.99 5.54
N THR A 822 34.93 17.36 6.23
CA THR A 822 35.24 16.97 7.62
C THR A 822 34.90 18.08 8.60
N ASP A 823 35.51 19.26 8.44
CA ASP A 823 35.32 20.42 9.32
C ASP A 823 35.45 21.79 8.61
N ASP A 824 35.77 21.82 7.31
CA ASP A 824 35.90 23.03 6.48
C ASP A 824 34.60 23.85 6.36
N GLU A 825 34.65 25.13 6.72
CA GLU A 825 33.57 26.12 6.57
C GLU A 825 34.12 27.56 6.38
N ALA A 826 33.28 28.48 5.90
CA ALA A 826 33.55 29.93 5.91
C ALA A 826 32.46 30.69 6.65
N LYS A 827 32.82 31.68 7.49
CA LYS A 827 31.85 32.43 8.32
C LYS A 827 32.02 33.94 8.24
N THR A 828 30.92 34.66 8.06
CA THR A 828 30.84 36.11 8.31
C THR A 828 30.93 36.42 9.81
N PRO A 829 31.20 37.67 10.22
CA PRO A 829 31.18 38.06 11.64
C PRO A 829 29.77 38.17 12.25
N ALA A 830 28.73 38.36 11.42
CA ALA A 830 27.34 38.55 11.85
C ALA A 830 26.34 38.07 10.77
N SER A 831 25.05 38.04 11.10
CA SER A 831 23.94 37.77 10.18
C SER A 831 23.92 38.73 8.98
N VAL A 832 23.65 38.20 7.78
CA VAL A 832 23.64 38.96 6.51
C VAL A 832 22.21 39.29 6.05
N ILE A 833 21.21 38.50 6.47
CA ILE A 833 19.79 38.67 6.09
C ILE A 833 18.83 38.44 7.27
N ASP A 834 17.66 39.08 7.21
CA ASP A 834 16.50 38.76 8.06
C ASP A 834 15.79 37.52 7.50
N THR A 835 15.97 36.37 8.15
CA THR A 835 15.40 35.09 7.71
C THR A 835 13.89 34.95 7.95
N THR A 836 13.20 36.02 8.39
CA THR A 836 11.73 36.09 8.41
C THR A 836 11.13 36.82 7.21
N ARG A 837 11.92 37.63 6.50
CA ARG A 837 11.59 38.24 5.20
C ARG A 837 11.87 37.28 4.05
N SER A 838 11.38 37.60 2.86
CA SER A 838 11.83 36.96 1.62
C SER A 838 13.33 37.19 1.40
N PHE A 839 14.05 36.19 0.91
CA PHE A 839 15.48 36.29 0.60
C PHE A 839 15.89 35.25 -0.46
N SER A 840 17.07 35.43 -1.06
CA SER A 840 17.64 34.48 -2.02
C SER A 840 19.12 34.24 -1.75
N VAL A 841 19.57 32.99 -1.91
CA VAL A 841 20.97 32.57 -1.75
C VAL A 841 21.42 31.72 -2.94
N ALA A 842 22.53 32.10 -3.57
CA ALA A 842 23.10 31.42 -4.74
C ALA A 842 24.56 31.05 -4.55
N ALA A 843 25.03 30.04 -5.27
CA ALA A 843 26.43 29.65 -5.38
C ALA A 843 26.66 28.80 -6.63
N TRP A 844 27.84 28.93 -7.24
CA TRP A 844 28.38 27.86 -8.07
C TRP A 844 29.03 26.80 -7.17
N VAL A 845 28.70 25.52 -7.38
CA VAL A 845 29.27 24.39 -6.64
C VAL A 845 29.70 23.24 -7.55
N ARG A 846 30.75 22.52 -7.16
CA ARG A 846 31.16 21.24 -7.77
C ARG A 846 31.32 20.21 -6.65
N PRO A 847 30.33 19.35 -6.37
CA PRO A 847 30.45 18.35 -5.33
C PRO A 847 31.43 17.26 -5.77
N ASP A 848 32.47 17.02 -4.97
CA ASP A 848 33.39 15.91 -5.17
C ASP A 848 32.84 14.64 -4.46
N ALA A 849 31.95 14.80 -3.45
CA ALA A 849 31.12 13.74 -2.87
C ALA A 849 29.67 14.21 -2.56
N VAL A 850 28.73 13.26 -2.42
CA VAL A 850 27.31 13.54 -2.15
C VAL A 850 27.05 13.82 -0.65
N THR A 851 27.52 14.98 -0.16
CA THR A 851 27.32 15.41 1.23
C THR A 851 27.28 16.94 1.37
N GLY A 852 26.61 17.39 2.43
CA GLY A 852 26.80 18.71 3.02
C GLY A 852 25.92 19.85 2.52
N VAL A 853 26.14 21.01 3.16
CA VAL A 853 25.37 22.24 3.01
C VAL A 853 26.22 23.33 2.37
N VAL A 854 25.65 24.01 1.38
CA VAL A 854 26.32 25.03 0.56
C VAL A 854 26.30 26.39 1.26
N VAL A 855 25.10 26.85 1.63
CA VAL A 855 24.88 28.10 2.38
C VAL A 855 23.80 27.88 3.46
N SER A 856 24.04 28.38 4.66
CA SER A 856 23.03 28.53 5.71
C SER A 856 23.35 29.74 6.62
N GLN A 857 22.37 30.25 7.37
CA GLN A 857 22.60 31.25 8.43
C GLN A 857 22.11 30.69 9.78
N PRO A 858 22.93 29.90 10.51
CA PRO A 858 22.51 29.24 11.74
C PRO A 858 22.16 30.19 12.89
N GLY A 859 21.15 29.81 13.67
CA GLY A 859 20.91 30.32 15.01
C GLY A 859 21.83 29.66 16.05
N THR A 860 21.33 29.44 17.25
CA THR A 860 22.06 28.80 18.36
C THR A 860 22.32 27.32 18.07
N ASN A 861 21.32 26.64 17.51
CA ASN A 861 21.27 25.19 17.34
C ASN A 861 21.12 24.77 15.89
N LYS A 862 20.25 25.42 15.10
CA LYS A 862 19.91 24.99 13.74
C LYS A 862 19.87 26.19 12.78
N SER A 863 19.85 25.95 11.48
CA SER A 863 19.62 27.01 10.47
C SER A 863 18.16 27.03 10.05
N PRO A 864 17.51 28.21 9.90
CA PRO A 864 16.12 28.32 9.44
C PRO A 864 15.98 27.87 7.99
N PHE A 865 17.05 28.04 7.19
CA PHE A 865 17.19 27.53 5.82
C PHE A 865 18.54 26.84 5.63
N GLU A 866 18.61 25.91 4.68
CA GLU A 866 19.83 25.24 4.22
C GLU A 866 19.71 24.95 2.72
N LEU A 867 20.60 25.51 1.91
CA LEU A 867 20.80 25.10 0.51
C LEU A 867 21.78 23.92 0.51
N GLN A 868 21.32 22.70 0.21
CA GLN A 868 22.09 21.48 0.53
C GLN A 868 21.90 20.32 -0.44
N TYR A 869 22.80 19.34 -0.37
CA TYR A 869 22.47 17.97 -0.75
C TYR A 869 21.61 17.33 0.35
N PHE A 870 20.44 16.79 0.02
CA PHE A 870 19.50 16.22 0.99
C PHE A 870 19.54 14.68 0.96
N PRO A 871 20.15 14.00 1.96
CA PRO A 871 20.53 12.59 1.83
C PRO A 871 19.37 11.62 1.58
N THR A 872 18.22 11.83 2.20
CA THR A 872 17.05 10.93 2.08
C THR A 872 16.35 11.01 0.72
N LYS A 873 16.66 12.03 -0.10
CA LYS A 873 16.14 12.18 -1.46
C LYS A 873 17.25 12.11 -2.54
N GLN A 874 18.52 12.07 -2.15
CA GLN A 874 19.71 12.06 -3.00
C GLN A 874 19.79 13.21 -4.04
N ARG A 875 19.30 14.39 -3.65
CA ARG A 875 19.04 15.53 -4.56
C ARG A 875 19.56 16.83 -3.98
N TRP A 876 19.75 17.83 -4.84
CA TRP A 876 19.84 19.22 -4.41
C TRP A 876 18.48 19.66 -3.88
N CYS A 877 18.46 20.29 -2.71
CA CYS A 877 17.26 20.85 -2.09
C CYS A 877 17.55 22.20 -1.41
N PHE A 878 16.61 23.12 -1.52
CA PHE A 878 16.47 24.23 -0.59
C PHE A 878 15.47 23.82 0.50
N VAL A 879 15.97 23.73 1.73
CA VAL A 879 15.29 23.15 2.90
C VAL A 879 15.08 24.22 3.95
N ALA A 880 13.97 24.15 4.70
CA ALA A 880 13.69 25.04 5.82
C ALA A 880 13.29 24.27 7.08
N TYR A 881 13.52 24.88 8.25
CA TYR A 881 13.35 24.28 9.59
C TYR A 881 12.48 25.17 10.49
N GLY A 882 11.55 24.56 11.21
CA GLY A 882 10.51 25.30 11.95
C GLY A 882 10.91 25.89 13.31
N SER A 883 12.13 25.64 13.81
CA SER A 883 12.62 26.21 15.08
C SER A 883 14.14 26.07 15.24
N ASP A 884 14.74 26.89 16.11
CA ASP A 884 16.15 26.82 16.51
C ASP A 884 16.43 25.68 17.52
N THR A 885 16.14 24.44 17.14
CA THR A 885 16.24 23.26 18.01
C THR A 885 17.23 22.21 17.49
N VAL A 886 17.99 21.60 18.41
CA VAL A 886 18.85 20.45 18.10
C VAL A 886 17.96 19.29 17.62
N ASN A 887 18.35 18.68 16.50
CA ASN A 887 17.58 17.68 15.76
C ASN A 887 16.20 18.18 15.27
N GLY A 888 16.04 19.50 15.10
CA GLY A 888 14.82 20.11 14.57
C GLY A 888 14.43 19.53 13.20
N ALA A 889 13.15 19.20 13.04
CA ALA A 889 12.63 18.59 11.83
C ALA A 889 12.63 19.58 10.64
N ALA A 890 13.08 19.11 9.47
CA ALA A 890 12.92 19.81 8.22
C ALA A 890 11.43 19.88 7.81
N THR A 891 11.08 20.84 6.95
CA THR A 891 9.78 20.82 6.28
C THR A 891 9.53 19.51 5.53
N VAL A 892 8.27 19.07 5.51
CA VAL A 892 7.83 17.84 4.82
C VAL A 892 7.93 17.96 3.29
N SER A 893 7.94 19.18 2.76
CA SER A 893 7.99 19.47 1.33
C SER A 893 9.08 20.52 1.01
N PRO A 894 10.37 20.15 1.04
CA PRO A 894 11.45 21.03 0.63
C PRO A 894 11.51 21.17 -0.90
N ALA A 895 12.00 22.30 -1.40
CA ALA A 895 12.14 22.54 -2.83
C ALA A 895 13.37 21.80 -3.38
N CYS A 896 13.16 20.67 -4.06
CA CYS A 896 14.23 19.79 -4.54
C CYS A 896 14.25 19.59 -6.06
N THR A 897 15.37 19.15 -6.62
CA THR A 897 15.45 18.63 -7.99
C THR A 897 14.61 17.36 -8.18
N LEU A 898 14.38 16.97 -9.43
CA LEU A 898 13.89 15.64 -9.79
C LEU A 898 15.04 14.63 -9.90
N ASP A 899 16.16 15.07 -10.45
CA ASP A 899 17.31 14.22 -10.79
C ASP A 899 18.38 14.20 -9.67
N PRO A 900 19.14 13.10 -9.54
CA PRO A 900 20.22 12.99 -8.56
C PRO A 900 21.38 13.96 -8.83
N VAL A 901 22.08 14.34 -7.75
CA VAL A 901 23.27 15.22 -7.83
C VAL A 901 24.37 14.58 -8.67
N GLN A 902 24.92 15.34 -9.62
CA GLN A 902 26.04 14.94 -10.46
C GLN A 902 27.36 15.32 -9.77
N LEU A 903 28.25 14.35 -9.56
CA LEU A 903 29.59 14.61 -8.98
C LEU A 903 30.57 15.17 -10.01
N ASN A 904 31.50 15.99 -9.54
CA ASN A 904 32.55 16.66 -10.32
C ASN A 904 32.06 17.64 -11.42
N VAL A 905 30.76 17.91 -11.50
CA VAL A 905 30.17 18.87 -12.45
C VAL A 905 29.84 20.18 -11.74
N TRP A 906 30.36 21.30 -12.24
CA TRP A 906 29.96 22.63 -11.76
C TRP A 906 28.47 22.87 -12.04
N THR A 907 27.76 23.29 -11.00
CA THR A 907 26.31 23.50 -10.99
C THR A 907 26.02 24.82 -10.28
N HIS A 908 25.28 25.73 -10.91
CA HIS A 908 24.77 26.91 -10.22
C HIS A 908 23.50 26.55 -9.46
N LEU A 909 23.47 26.77 -8.16
CA LEU A 909 22.32 26.53 -7.31
C LEU A 909 21.77 27.86 -6.81
N THR A 910 20.44 27.97 -6.70
CA THR A 910 19.82 29.13 -6.02
C THR A 910 18.59 28.71 -5.23
N GLY A 911 18.65 28.91 -3.91
CA GLY A 911 17.51 28.80 -3.02
C GLY A 911 16.82 30.14 -2.87
N VAL A 912 15.49 30.16 -2.99
CA VAL A 912 14.67 31.37 -2.83
C VAL A 912 13.59 31.10 -1.81
N TYR A 913 13.49 31.99 -0.81
CA TYR A 913 12.38 32.05 0.14
C TYR A 913 11.52 33.28 -0.16
N ASP A 914 10.22 33.07 -0.38
CA ASP A 914 9.22 34.12 -0.56
C ASP A 914 8.20 34.06 0.57
N ALA A 915 8.32 34.97 1.54
CA ALA A 915 7.47 35.02 2.72
C ALA A 915 5.99 35.34 2.39
N GLY A 916 5.71 35.94 1.22
CA GLY A 916 4.35 36.27 0.76
C GLY A 916 3.64 35.15 -0.01
N SER A 917 4.28 33.99 -0.22
CA SER A 917 3.77 32.91 -1.09
C SER A 917 3.22 31.70 -0.31
N SER A 918 2.25 31.01 -0.90
CA SER A 918 1.73 29.72 -0.41
C SER A 918 2.65 28.52 -0.73
N THR A 919 3.55 28.67 -1.71
CA THR A 919 4.68 27.75 -1.94
C THR A 919 5.99 28.55 -1.78
N PRO A 920 6.34 28.93 -0.54
CA PRO A 920 7.37 29.93 -0.27
C PRO A 920 8.79 29.46 -0.55
N LEU A 921 9.05 28.18 -0.80
CA LEU A 921 10.39 27.69 -1.15
C LEU A 921 10.47 27.45 -2.66
N SER A 922 11.53 27.92 -3.30
CA SER A 922 11.91 27.55 -4.67
C SER A 922 13.39 27.18 -4.76
N LEU A 923 13.70 26.27 -5.68
CA LEU A 923 15.08 25.90 -6.05
C LEU A 923 15.27 26.06 -7.56
N TYR A 924 16.27 26.85 -7.93
CA TYR A 924 16.76 26.99 -9.30
C TYR A 924 18.10 26.25 -9.44
N VAL A 925 18.32 25.67 -10.62
CA VAL A 925 19.56 24.99 -10.99
C VAL A 925 19.93 25.42 -12.40
N ASN A 926 21.12 26.00 -12.58
CA ASN A 926 21.59 26.63 -13.83
C ASN A 926 20.52 27.60 -14.39
N GLY A 927 20.07 28.54 -13.57
CA GLY A 927 19.03 29.54 -13.90
C GLY A 927 17.59 29.01 -13.93
N VAL A 928 17.37 27.70 -14.16
CA VAL A 928 16.03 27.13 -14.38
C VAL A 928 15.42 26.61 -13.07
N ARG A 929 14.16 26.96 -12.77
CA ARG A 929 13.44 26.45 -11.58
C ARG A 929 13.22 24.94 -11.70
N LYS A 930 13.78 24.16 -10.76
CA LYS A 930 13.66 22.69 -10.71
C LYS A 930 12.74 22.17 -9.61
N GLY A 931 12.44 22.98 -8.59
CA GLY A 931 11.59 22.55 -7.47
C GLY A 931 10.89 23.71 -6.76
N THR A 932 9.81 23.36 -6.05
CA THR A 932 9.08 24.24 -5.12
C THR A 932 8.72 23.48 -3.86
N GLY A 933 8.55 24.18 -2.75
CA GLY A 933 8.23 23.60 -1.44
C GLY A 933 7.35 24.49 -0.58
N THR A 934 6.93 23.95 0.56
CA THR A 934 6.13 24.63 1.58
C THR A 934 6.85 24.64 2.92
N LEU A 935 6.41 25.49 3.85
CA LEU A 935 6.83 25.41 5.25
C LEU A 935 5.86 24.54 6.06
N SER A 936 6.39 23.86 7.09
CA SER A 936 5.60 23.12 8.10
C SER A 936 5.30 23.94 9.37
N ALA A 937 5.95 25.10 9.53
CA ALA A 937 5.80 26.04 10.64
C ALA A 937 6.22 27.45 10.18
N PRO A 938 5.91 28.53 10.93
CA PRO A 938 6.38 29.88 10.59
C PRO A 938 7.91 29.97 10.49
N ALA A 939 8.41 30.87 9.63
CA ALA A 939 9.82 31.25 9.62
C ALA A 939 10.20 32.02 10.89
N TRP A 940 11.48 31.98 11.26
CA TRP A 940 12.02 32.57 12.48
C TRP A 940 13.35 33.29 12.19
N ALA A 941 13.67 34.29 13.01
CA ALA A 941 14.82 35.17 12.82
C ALA A 941 16.10 34.52 13.35
N SER A 942 17.08 34.33 12.47
CA SER A 942 18.40 33.84 12.82
C SER A 942 19.40 34.99 12.92
N THR A 943 19.99 35.17 14.10
CA THR A 943 20.95 36.24 14.43
C THR A 943 22.42 35.80 14.38
N GLY A 944 22.69 34.53 14.06
CA GLY A 944 24.06 34.04 13.91
C GLY A 944 24.68 34.38 12.55
N PRO A 945 25.98 34.09 12.37
CA PRO A 945 26.69 34.39 11.13
C PRO A 945 26.14 33.59 9.95
N LEU A 946 26.34 34.10 8.74
CA LEU A 946 26.16 33.32 7.53
C LEU A 946 27.36 32.39 7.35
N THR A 947 27.06 31.11 7.13
CA THR A 947 28.03 30.04 6.94
C THR A 947 27.96 29.51 5.50
N ILE A 948 29.12 29.43 4.86
CA ILE A 948 29.35 28.76 3.58
C ILE A 948 30.04 27.42 3.88
N GLY A 949 29.61 26.33 3.26
CA GLY A 949 30.22 25.00 3.45
C GLY A 949 29.70 24.17 4.62
N ALA A 950 28.87 24.71 5.52
CA ALA A 950 28.38 23.96 6.68
C ALA A 950 26.99 24.36 7.19
N SER A 951 26.46 23.47 8.04
CA SER A 951 25.20 23.53 8.79
C SER A 951 25.48 23.59 10.30
N ARG A 952 24.42 23.75 11.11
CA ARG A 952 24.49 23.64 12.56
C ARG A 952 23.46 22.64 13.10
N ASN A 953 23.87 21.87 14.11
CA ASN A 953 23.02 21.03 14.94
C ASN A 953 23.53 21.05 16.39
N GLY A 954 23.43 22.20 17.05
CA GLY A 954 24.14 22.57 18.28
C GLY A 954 25.59 22.97 18.00
N THR A 955 26.38 22.06 17.42
CA THR A 955 27.71 22.29 16.85
C THR A 955 27.64 22.49 15.33
N ALA A 956 28.75 22.89 14.70
CA ALA A 956 28.87 22.80 13.24
C ALA A 956 28.75 21.33 12.79
N THR A 957 28.16 21.11 11.60
CA THR A 957 27.92 19.79 11.02
C THR A 957 27.58 19.91 9.53
N GLY A 958 27.37 18.79 8.82
CA GLY A 958 26.92 18.80 7.43
C GLY A 958 27.88 19.53 6.49
N PHE A 959 29.18 19.31 6.70
CA PHE A 959 30.25 19.95 5.93
C PHE A 959 30.23 19.49 4.46
N PHE A 960 30.47 20.43 3.55
CA PHE A 960 30.48 20.20 2.11
C PHE A 960 31.79 19.57 1.64
N ASN A 961 31.73 18.66 0.66
CA ASN A 961 32.91 18.04 0.04
C ASN A 961 32.92 18.37 -1.46
N GLY A 962 33.80 19.27 -1.86
CA GLY A 962 33.86 19.78 -3.23
C GLY A 962 34.31 21.25 -3.34
N ALA A 963 34.12 21.85 -4.51
CA ALA A 963 34.43 23.25 -4.79
C ALA A 963 33.24 24.19 -4.60
N MET A 964 33.51 25.45 -4.23
CA MET A 964 32.57 26.57 -4.37
C MET A 964 33.23 27.82 -4.95
N SER A 965 32.42 28.63 -5.63
CA SER A 965 32.76 29.95 -6.17
C SER A 965 31.47 30.79 -6.28
N GLU A 966 31.56 32.10 -6.44
CA GLU A 966 30.43 32.98 -6.77
C GLU A 966 29.20 32.84 -5.83
N VAL A 967 29.45 32.92 -4.52
CA VAL A 967 28.38 32.88 -3.51
C VAL A 967 27.72 34.25 -3.42
N ARG A 968 26.40 34.33 -3.58
CA ARG A 968 25.63 35.59 -3.58
C ARG A 968 24.38 35.51 -2.70
N VAL A 969 24.00 36.63 -2.10
CA VAL A 969 22.86 36.75 -1.17
C VAL A 969 22.08 38.02 -1.49
N TRP A 970 20.76 37.89 -1.58
CA TRP A 970 19.81 38.99 -1.75
C TRP A 970 18.83 39.00 -0.57
N ASP A 971 18.43 40.19 -0.14
CA ASP A 971 17.41 40.45 0.89
C ASP A 971 15.97 40.42 0.32
N ARG A 972 15.80 39.83 -0.87
CA ARG A 972 14.56 39.80 -1.64
C ARG A 972 14.39 38.49 -2.42
N VAL A 973 13.19 38.29 -2.96
CA VAL A 973 12.96 37.39 -4.09
C VAL A 973 13.71 37.91 -5.32
N ILE A 974 14.38 37.01 -6.03
CA ILE A 974 15.06 37.29 -7.30
C ILE A 974 14.14 37.06 -8.51
N ASP A 975 14.41 37.81 -9.57
CA ASP A 975 13.88 37.56 -10.91
C ASP A 975 14.91 36.69 -11.66
N PRO A 976 14.56 35.50 -12.19
CA PRO A 976 15.55 34.61 -12.80
C PRO A 976 16.14 35.16 -14.10
N ASP A 977 15.40 35.98 -14.85
CA ASP A 977 15.86 36.50 -16.14
C ASP A 977 16.76 37.73 -15.94
N LEU A 978 16.54 38.50 -14.87
CA LEU A 978 17.41 39.63 -14.48
C LEU A 978 18.61 39.22 -13.61
N ASP A 979 18.38 38.44 -12.55
CA ASP A 979 19.39 38.14 -11.52
C ASP A 979 20.21 36.89 -11.84
N LEU A 980 19.63 35.86 -12.49
CA LEU A 980 20.31 34.57 -12.69
C LEU A 980 20.86 34.36 -14.10
N ALA A 981 20.15 34.77 -15.15
CA ALA A 981 20.62 34.58 -16.53
C ALA A 981 22.03 35.14 -16.77
N PRO A 982 22.42 36.34 -16.25
CA PRO A 982 23.79 36.84 -16.38
C PRO A 982 24.86 36.06 -15.59
N ILE A 983 24.47 35.24 -14.59
CA ILE A 983 25.38 34.44 -13.76
C ILE A 983 25.62 33.04 -14.37
N VAL A 984 24.71 32.58 -15.24
CA VAL A 984 24.76 31.24 -15.87
C VAL A 984 24.91 31.25 -17.39
N ALA A 985 25.09 32.43 -17.99
CA ALA A 985 25.32 32.61 -19.41
C ALA A 985 26.60 31.88 -19.88
N PRO A 986 26.62 31.24 -21.06
CA PRO A 986 27.85 30.70 -21.65
C PRO A 986 28.87 31.79 -21.98
N VAL A 987 30.13 31.55 -21.65
CA VAL A 987 31.21 32.54 -21.73
C VAL A 987 32.18 32.17 -22.85
N LEU A 988 32.50 33.12 -23.71
CA LEU A 988 33.48 32.98 -24.78
C LEU A 988 34.90 32.92 -24.19
N VAL A 989 35.60 31.82 -24.44
CA VAL A 989 36.92 31.48 -23.85
C VAL A 989 38.01 31.23 -24.89
N GLY A 990 37.71 31.49 -26.17
CA GLY A 990 38.64 31.51 -27.29
C GLY A 990 37.95 31.99 -28.57
N GLN A 991 38.58 32.90 -29.31
CA GLN A 991 38.07 33.45 -30.57
C GLN A 991 39.23 33.77 -31.53
N TRP A 992 39.35 33.00 -32.59
CA TRP A 992 40.36 33.16 -33.64
C TRP A 992 39.66 33.41 -34.96
N GLU A 993 39.87 34.58 -35.56
CA GLU A 993 39.18 34.97 -36.80
C GLU A 993 39.92 34.46 -38.06
N MET A 994 41.14 33.93 -37.95
CA MET A 994 41.96 33.36 -39.04
C MET A 994 42.50 34.41 -40.03
N GLU A 995 42.80 35.61 -39.53
CA GLU A 995 43.22 36.79 -40.29
C GLU A 995 44.56 37.42 -39.79
N ASP A 996 45.25 36.81 -38.83
CA ASP A 996 46.45 37.37 -38.20
C ASP A 996 47.74 36.84 -38.85
N TYR A 997 48.17 37.48 -39.94
CA TYR A 997 49.24 37.02 -40.85
C TYR A 997 50.67 37.00 -40.26
N ASP A 998 50.93 36.19 -39.24
CA ASP A 998 52.27 36.02 -38.66
C ASP A 998 53.13 34.99 -39.42
N TYR A 999 53.97 35.50 -40.32
CA TYR A 999 54.92 34.69 -41.07
C TYR A 999 56.29 34.51 -40.40
N GLU A 1000 56.52 35.06 -39.19
CA GLU A 1000 57.75 34.80 -38.43
C GLU A 1000 57.58 33.56 -37.52
N ASP A 1001 58.68 32.87 -37.17
CA ASP A 1001 58.61 31.67 -36.31
C ASP A 1001 58.74 32.05 -34.83
N PRO A 1002 57.84 31.59 -33.93
CA PRO A 1002 56.77 30.62 -34.16
C PRO A 1002 55.47 31.28 -34.67
N ARG A 1003 55.04 30.92 -35.88
CA ARG A 1003 53.85 31.46 -36.54
C ARG A 1003 52.59 31.28 -35.68
N GLN A 1004 51.88 32.37 -35.39
CA GLN A 1004 50.69 32.36 -34.54
C GLN A 1004 49.47 33.03 -35.17
N GLU A 1005 48.28 32.55 -34.81
CA GLU A 1005 47.00 33.24 -35.01
C GLU A 1005 46.49 33.72 -33.64
N GLY A 1006 46.23 35.01 -33.50
CA GLY A 1006 45.81 35.65 -32.26
C GLY A 1006 44.43 35.20 -31.73
N ASP A 1007 44.34 34.99 -30.41
CA ASP A 1007 43.06 34.85 -29.71
C ASP A 1007 42.54 36.23 -29.34
N THR A 1008 41.49 36.67 -30.03
CA THR A 1008 40.81 37.95 -29.79
C THR A 1008 39.84 37.90 -28.60
N SER A 1009 39.66 36.73 -27.97
CA SER A 1009 38.98 36.64 -26.67
C SER A 1009 39.88 37.17 -25.55
N ARG A 1010 39.28 37.50 -24.39
CA ARG A 1010 40.00 38.04 -23.22
C ARG A 1010 40.89 37.02 -22.49
N TYR A 1011 41.20 35.89 -23.11
CA TYR A 1011 42.06 34.85 -22.56
C TYR A 1011 43.41 34.73 -23.27
N GLU A 1012 43.61 35.42 -24.41
CA GLU A 1012 44.90 35.62 -25.09
C GLU A 1012 45.70 34.30 -25.32
N ARG A 1013 45.03 33.29 -25.87
CA ARG A 1013 45.57 31.94 -26.16
C ARG A 1013 45.85 31.72 -27.65
N PRO A 1014 46.94 32.26 -28.24
CA PRO A 1014 47.21 32.10 -29.67
C PRO A 1014 47.30 30.62 -30.10
N LEU A 1015 46.84 30.35 -31.32
CA LEU A 1015 47.02 29.08 -32.00
C LEU A 1015 48.38 29.10 -32.71
N ASN A 1016 49.27 28.17 -32.37
CA ASN A 1016 50.57 28.00 -33.03
C ASN A 1016 50.36 27.17 -34.30
N LEU A 1017 50.82 27.65 -35.45
CA LEU A 1017 50.68 26.96 -36.74
C LEU A 1017 51.80 25.92 -36.93
N SER A 1018 51.50 24.85 -37.68
CA SER A 1018 52.53 23.97 -38.22
C SER A 1018 53.31 24.63 -39.37
N PRO A 1019 54.54 24.17 -39.69
CA PRO A 1019 55.39 24.83 -40.69
C PRO A 1019 54.78 24.91 -42.09
N TYR A 1020 55.04 26.01 -42.80
CA TYR A 1020 54.67 26.17 -44.20
C TYR A 1020 55.28 25.04 -45.07
N PRO A 1021 54.56 24.47 -46.06
CA PRO A 1021 53.23 24.84 -46.56
C PRO A 1021 52.08 24.02 -45.95
N SER A 1022 52.27 23.36 -44.80
CA SER A 1022 51.23 22.47 -44.24
C SER A 1022 49.98 23.21 -43.75
N VAL A 1023 50.17 24.43 -43.23
CA VAL A 1023 49.12 25.43 -42.98
C VAL A 1023 49.57 26.79 -43.49
N ASP A 1024 48.68 27.53 -44.16
CA ASP A 1024 48.95 28.88 -44.67
C ASP A 1024 47.69 29.77 -44.66
N TRP A 1025 47.87 31.09 -44.50
CA TRP A 1025 46.78 32.06 -44.68
C TRP A 1025 46.53 32.31 -46.17
N SER A 1026 45.27 32.52 -46.54
CA SER A 1026 44.91 32.80 -47.93
C SER A 1026 43.63 33.64 -48.05
N ASP A 1027 43.69 34.69 -48.87
CA ASP A 1027 42.59 35.54 -49.34
C ASP A 1027 41.45 34.78 -50.04
N THR A 1028 41.65 33.47 -50.29
CA THR A 1028 40.64 32.58 -50.91
C THR A 1028 40.22 31.44 -49.97
N ALA A 1029 40.70 31.43 -48.72
CA ALA A 1029 40.48 30.41 -47.71
C ALA A 1029 39.61 30.87 -46.52
N GLY A 1030 39.07 32.09 -46.54
CA GLY A 1030 38.00 32.52 -45.63
C GLY A 1030 36.60 32.33 -46.22
N PHE A 1031 35.59 32.47 -45.36
CA PHE A 1031 34.17 32.42 -45.70
C PHE A 1031 33.70 33.73 -46.36
N ASP A 1032 34.04 34.87 -45.75
CA ASP A 1032 33.78 36.24 -46.22
C ASP A 1032 35.04 37.13 -46.26
N SER A 1033 36.19 36.62 -45.81
CA SER A 1033 37.49 37.28 -45.78
C SER A 1033 38.64 36.30 -46.12
N SER A 1034 39.81 36.43 -45.49
CA SER A 1034 40.88 35.43 -45.52
C SER A 1034 40.68 34.34 -44.47
N GLY A 1035 41.39 33.22 -44.58
CA GLY A 1035 41.33 32.15 -43.60
C GLY A 1035 42.52 31.20 -43.71
N LEU A 1036 42.56 30.16 -42.86
CA LEU A 1036 43.64 29.18 -42.87
C LEU A 1036 43.31 27.99 -43.77
N HIS A 1037 44.23 27.70 -44.69
CA HIS A 1037 44.25 26.50 -45.53
C HIS A 1037 45.09 25.39 -44.88
N PHE A 1038 44.62 24.14 -44.93
CA PHE A 1038 45.23 22.96 -44.32
C PHE A 1038 45.43 21.85 -45.36
N ASP A 1039 46.63 21.26 -45.38
CA ASP A 1039 47.06 20.26 -46.40
C ASP A 1039 46.35 18.88 -46.32
N GLY A 1040 45.67 18.57 -45.22
CA GLY A 1040 45.10 17.25 -44.94
C GLY A 1040 46.10 16.10 -44.80
N VAL A 1041 47.38 16.38 -44.57
CA VAL A 1041 48.48 15.41 -44.44
C VAL A 1041 49.28 15.63 -43.16
N SER A 1042 49.60 16.89 -42.84
CA SER A 1042 50.47 17.27 -41.73
C SER A 1042 50.09 18.60 -41.06
N GLY A 1043 49.19 19.37 -41.66
CA GLY A 1043 48.80 20.71 -41.27
C GLY A 1043 47.84 20.76 -40.08
N TYR A 1044 48.15 21.58 -39.09
CA TYR A 1044 47.28 21.89 -37.95
C TYR A 1044 47.68 23.19 -37.27
N THR A 1045 46.83 23.68 -36.38
CA THR A 1045 47.21 24.69 -35.38
C THR A 1045 46.81 24.22 -33.97
N GLU A 1046 47.53 24.64 -32.93
CA GLU A 1046 47.19 24.29 -31.55
C GLU A 1046 47.56 25.35 -30.49
N THR A 1047 46.75 25.46 -29.45
CA THR A 1047 47.03 26.32 -28.30
C THR A 1047 48.11 25.70 -27.40
N SER A 1048 48.83 26.51 -26.64
CA SER A 1048 49.84 25.99 -25.68
C SER A 1048 49.23 25.29 -24.44
N THR A 1049 47.93 25.48 -24.19
CA THR A 1049 47.23 25.00 -22.97
C THR A 1049 45.77 24.63 -23.25
N PRO A 1050 45.09 23.84 -22.38
CA PRO A 1050 43.71 23.42 -22.58
C PRO A 1050 42.73 24.59 -22.48
N VAL A 1051 41.91 24.80 -23.51
CA VAL A 1051 40.91 25.87 -23.55
C VAL A 1051 39.65 25.46 -22.79
N LEU A 1052 39.14 24.25 -23.06
CA LEU A 1052 37.86 23.78 -22.53
C LEU A 1052 37.97 22.84 -21.33
N ARG A 1053 37.02 22.98 -20.40
CA ARG A 1053 36.63 21.93 -19.45
C ARG A 1053 35.61 21.01 -20.10
N THR A 1054 36.11 19.93 -20.72
CA THR A 1054 35.29 18.90 -21.39
C THR A 1054 34.47 18.03 -20.45
N ASP A 1055 34.69 18.13 -19.13
CA ASP A 1055 33.85 17.59 -18.06
C ASP A 1055 32.60 18.43 -17.75
N GLN A 1056 32.51 19.65 -18.29
CA GLN A 1056 31.40 20.59 -18.13
C GLN A 1056 30.59 20.75 -19.43
N SER A 1057 29.54 21.59 -19.42
CA SER A 1057 28.89 22.03 -20.66
C SER A 1057 29.82 22.98 -21.42
N TYR A 1058 29.85 22.89 -22.74
CA TYR A 1058 30.65 23.76 -23.61
C TYR A 1058 30.05 23.83 -25.03
N THR A 1059 30.48 24.82 -25.79
CA THR A 1059 30.13 24.98 -27.21
C THR A 1059 31.39 25.29 -28.03
N VAL A 1060 31.50 24.72 -29.22
CA VAL A 1060 32.53 25.10 -30.22
C VAL A 1060 31.86 25.38 -31.56
N SER A 1061 32.36 26.35 -32.31
CA SER A 1061 31.94 26.59 -33.70
C SER A 1061 33.11 27.00 -34.60
N ALA A 1062 32.94 26.77 -35.90
CA ALA A 1062 33.81 27.25 -36.97
C ALA A 1062 33.04 27.31 -38.29
N TRP A 1063 33.51 28.14 -39.22
CA TRP A 1063 33.28 27.90 -40.63
C TRP A 1063 34.31 26.89 -41.16
N ALA A 1064 33.88 25.96 -42.00
CA ALA A 1064 34.75 24.98 -42.64
C ALA A 1064 34.40 24.74 -44.11
N ARG A 1065 35.41 24.60 -44.97
CA ARG A 1065 35.31 24.23 -46.38
C ARG A 1065 36.13 22.97 -46.65
N TYR A 1066 35.45 21.83 -46.70
CA TYR A 1066 36.09 20.53 -46.91
C TYR A 1066 36.45 20.32 -48.39
N THR A 1067 37.73 20.14 -48.72
CA THR A 1067 38.20 19.94 -50.12
C THR A 1067 38.33 18.47 -50.51
N GLY A 1068 38.29 17.55 -49.52
CA GLY A 1068 38.26 16.10 -49.73
C GLY A 1068 39.58 15.41 -49.34
N GLY A 1069 39.49 14.15 -48.87
CA GLY A 1069 40.67 13.37 -48.52
C GLY A 1069 40.38 11.90 -48.21
N THR A 1070 41.43 11.09 -48.07
CA THR A 1070 41.35 9.64 -47.83
C THR A 1070 41.40 9.33 -46.33
N GLY A 1071 40.36 8.72 -45.77
CA GLY A 1071 40.34 8.33 -44.35
C GLY A 1071 38.93 8.16 -43.77
N LEU A 1072 38.86 7.72 -42.52
CA LEU A 1072 37.60 7.55 -41.79
C LEU A 1072 37.08 8.87 -41.18
N SER A 1073 37.96 9.83 -40.92
CA SER A 1073 37.70 11.00 -40.10
C SER A 1073 38.67 12.13 -40.45
N ARG A 1074 38.17 13.36 -40.53
CA ARG A 1074 38.90 14.60 -40.88
C ARG A 1074 38.36 15.74 -40.01
N THR A 1075 39.19 16.30 -39.12
CA THR A 1075 38.73 17.01 -37.92
C THR A 1075 39.02 18.50 -37.96
N VAL A 1076 37.98 19.31 -37.80
CA VAL A 1076 38.01 20.78 -37.80
C VAL A 1076 38.49 21.31 -36.45
N ILE A 1077 37.92 20.83 -35.34
CA ILE A 1077 38.30 21.20 -33.96
C ILE A 1077 38.35 19.94 -33.08
N ALA A 1078 39.37 19.84 -32.21
CA ALA A 1078 39.44 18.85 -31.15
C ALA A 1078 40.03 19.44 -29.85
N GLN A 1079 39.53 19.00 -28.69
CA GLN A 1079 40.16 19.27 -27.39
C GLN A 1079 40.93 18.02 -26.93
N ASP A 1080 42.26 18.12 -26.86
CA ASP A 1080 43.12 16.96 -26.60
C ASP A 1080 43.21 16.55 -25.13
N GLY A 1081 43.50 15.25 -24.93
CA GLY A 1081 44.05 14.70 -23.70
C GLY A 1081 45.48 14.16 -23.88
N SER A 1082 45.86 13.19 -23.05
CA SER A 1082 47.20 12.60 -23.06
C SER A 1082 47.37 11.65 -24.23
N ASN A 1083 46.40 10.76 -24.45
CA ASN A 1083 46.42 9.70 -25.47
C ASN A 1083 45.43 9.98 -26.61
N ILE A 1084 44.28 10.59 -26.33
CA ILE A 1084 43.20 10.81 -27.30
C ILE A 1084 42.53 12.18 -27.09
N SER A 1085 41.90 12.75 -28.10
CA SER A 1085 41.00 13.90 -27.90
C SER A 1085 39.71 13.48 -27.20
N ALA A 1086 39.10 14.38 -26.41
CA ALA A 1086 37.80 14.12 -25.78
C ALA A 1086 36.62 14.47 -26.69
N SER A 1087 36.77 15.53 -27.49
CA SER A 1087 35.79 16.01 -28.46
C SER A 1087 36.42 16.13 -29.85
N PHE A 1088 35.64 15.85 -30.89
CA PHE A 1088 36.04 15.93 -32.28
C PHE A 1088 34.86 16.49 -33.08
N LEU A 1089 35.02 17.65 -33.71
CA LEU A 1089 34.10 18.19 -34.71
C LEU A 1089 34.68 17.84 -36.09
N SER A 1090 34.12 16.84 -36.75
CA SER A 1090 34.78 16.15 -37.87
C SER A 1090 33.83 15.80 -39.01
N CYS A 1091 34.35 15.86 -40.23
CA CYS A 1091 33.80 15.11 -41.35
C CYS A 1091 34.21 13.63 -41.22
N ARG A 1092 33.25 12.69 -41.25
CA ARG A 1092 33.50 11.25 -41.03
C ARG A 1092 32.81 10.36 -42.06
N THR A 1093 33.48 9.27 -42.45
CA THR A 1093 33.07 8.36 -43.54
C THR A 1093 32.56 7.00 -43.01
N ASP A 1094 32.05 6.95 -41.77
CA ASP A 1094 31.60 5.71 -41.10
C ASP A 1094 30.50 4.95 -41.87
N SER A 1095 29.77 5.64 -42.76
CA SER A 1095 28.65 5.09 -43.55
C SER A 1095 28.93 4.97 -45.06
N GLY A 1096 30.20 5.09 -45.47
CA GLY A 1096 30.62 5.07 -46.88
C GLY A 1096 30.44 6.42 -47.61
N VAL A 1097 29.54 7.28 -47.13
CA VAL A 1097 29.44 8.70 -47.53
C VAL A 1097 29.98 9.57 -46.39
N PRO A 1098 30.83 10.57 -46.67
CA PRO A 1098 31.35 11.49 -45.65
C PRO A 1098 30.25 12.42 -45.12
N LYS A 1099 30.10 12.51 -43.79
CA LYS A 1099 29.11 13.34 -43.09
C LYS A 1099 29.72 14.15 -41.97
N TRP A 1100 29.21 15.37 -41.77
CA TRP A 1100 29.57 16.19 -40.61
C TRP A 1100 29.08 15.52 -39.32
N SER A 1101 29.90 15.58 -38.28
CA SER A 1101 29.63 14.92 -37.02
C SER A 1101 30.33 15.60 -35.85
N VAL A 1102 29.74 15.49 -34.66
CA VAL A 1102 30.50 15.60 -33.42
C VAL A 1102 30.64 14.21 -32.80
N MET A 1103 31.86 13.84 -32.40
CA MET A 1103 32.16 12.68 -31.56
C MET A 1103 32.62 13.15 -30.18
N TYR A 1104 32.17 12.49 -29.12
CA TYR A 1104 32.72 12.63 -27.77
C TYR A 1104 33.18 11.29 -27.19
N ARG A 1105 34.23 11.32 -26.37
CA ARG A 1105 34.82 10.19 -25.64
C ARG A 1105 35.00 10.51 -24.16
N ASN A 1106 34.63 9.57 -23.30
CA ASN A 1106 34.44 9.82 -21.88
C ASN A 1106 35.65 9.50 -20.98
N VAL A 1107 36.75 8.99 -21.54
CA VAL A 1107 38.02 8.68 -20.85
C VAL A 1107 39.20 8.80 -21.81
N ASP A 1108 40.41 9.02 -21.28
CA ASP A 1108 41.68 9.18 -22.02
C ASP A 1108 42.23 7.86 -22.60
N SER A 1109 41.40 7.12 -23.35
CA SER A 1109 41.76 5.85 -23.98
C SER A 1109 41.19 5.73 -25.39
N THR A 1110 42.02 5.25 -26.31
CA THR A 1110 41.65 4.85 -27.67
C THR A 1110 40.68 3.66 -27.70
N SER A 1111 40.57 2.89 -26.61
CA SER A 1111 39.61 1.79 -26.47
C SER A 1111 38.22 2.20 -25.95
N SER A 1112 37.98 3.49 -25.72
CA SER A 1112 36.68 3.99 -25.23
C SER A 1112 35.56 3.85 -26.27
N SER A 1113 34.31 3.73 -25.82
CA SER A 1113 33.13 3.79 -26.69
C SER A 1113 32.75 5.26 -26.95
N PRO A 1114 32.79 5.74 -28.20
CA PRO A 1114 32.34 7.09 -28.52
C PRO A 1114 30.81 7.20 -28.56
N VAL A 1115 30.29 8.42 -28.39
CA VAL A 1115 28.93 8.78 -28.82
C VAL A 1115 29.03 9.86 -29.89
N TYR A 1116 28.14 9.78 -30.88
CA TYR A 1116 28.12 10.65 -32.05
C TYR A 1116 26.78 11.39 -32.18
N ALA A 1117 26.82 12.56 -32.80
CA ALA A 1117 25.68 13.13 -33.52
C ALA A 1117 26.12 13.42 -34.97
N HIS A 1118 25.51 12.76 -35.95
CA HIS A 1118 25.85 12.89 -37.38
C HIS A 1118 24.79 13.74 -38.10
N GLY A 1119 25.22 14.76 -38.85
CA GLY A 1119 24.38 15.65 -39.64
C GLY A 1119 24.37 15.33 -41.14
N SER A 1120 24.44 16.38 -41.96
CA SER A 1120 24.44 16.29 -43.42
C SER A 1120 25.79 15.80 -43.99
N GLU A 1121 25.80 15.55 -45.30
CA GLU A 1121 27.00 15.16 -46.04
C GLU A 1121 28.03 16.30 -46.12
N CYS A 1122 29.31 15.95 -46.15
CA CYS A 1122 30.42 16.90 -46.33
C CYS A 1122 30.53 17.25 -47.82
N LEU A 1123 29.73 18.19 -48.30
CA LEU A 1123 29.79 18.66 -49.68
C LEU A 1123 31.15 19.31 -49.96
N LEU A 1124 31.81 18.86 -51.02
CA LEU A 1124 33.15 19.34 -51.39
C LEU A 1124 33.12 20.83 -51.76
N ASN A 1125 34.18 21.55 -51.39
CA ASN A 1125 34.41 22.95 -51.71
C ASN A 1125 33.26 23.90 -51.30
N THR A 1126 32.44 23.48 -50.34
CA THR A 1126 31.26 24.21 -49.85
C THR A 1126 31.52 24.68 -48.43
N TRP A 1127 31.40 25.99 -48.18
CA TRP A 1127 31.43 26.55 -46.83
C TRP A 1127 30.20 26.12 -46.03
N VAL A 1128 30.43 25.67 -44.80
CA VAL A 1128 29.38 25.42 -43.80
C VAL A 1128 29.79 26.00 -42.46
N HIS A 1129 28.85 26.60 -41.74
CA HIS A 1129 29.02 26.92 -40.33
C HIS A 1129 28.66 25.67 -39.52
N LEU A 1130 29.61 25.18 -38.74
CA LEU A 1130 29.44 24.03 -37.86
C LEU A 1130 29.47 24.53 -36.42
N ALA A 1131 28.51 24.09 -35.61
CA ALA A 1131 28.58 24.27 -34.16
C ALA A 1131 28.23 22.98 -33.43
N ALA A 1132 28.99 22.66 -32.38
CA ALA A 1132 28.77 21.51 -31.52
C ALA A 1132 28.57 21.96 -30.07
N VAL A 1133 27.40 21.64 -29.51
CA VAL A 1133 27.03 21.95 -28.12
C VAL A 1133 27.04 20.68 -27.30
N GLN A 1134 27.80 20.66 -26.21
CA GLN A 1134 27.67 19.68 -25.14
C GLN A 1134 26.90 20.32 -23.98
N ASP A 1135 25.74 19.74 -23.64
CA ASP A 1135 25.00 20.10 -22.42
C ASP A 1135 25.05 18.93 -21.42
N ARG A 1136 25.80 19.14 -20.32
CA ARG A 1136 25.88 18.21 -19.18
C ARG A 1136 24.64 18.22 -18.29
N ALA A 1137 23.85 19.30 -18.29
CA ALA A 1137 22.63 19.43 -17.50
C ALA A 1137 21.42 18.76 -18.17
N ALA A 1138 21.28 18.87 -19.50
CA ALA A 1138 20.32 18.09 -20.28
C ALA A 1138 20.84 16.68 -20.68
N GLN A 1139 22.11 16.37 -20.43
CA GLN A 1139 22.80 15.16 -20.87
C GLN A 1139 22.65 14.92 -22.39
N THR A 1140 23.05 15.90 -23.21
CA THR A 1140 23.07 15.76 -24.67
C THR A 1140 24.35 16.30 -25.33
N ILE A 1141 24.65 15.77 -26.52
CA ILE A 1141 25.46 16.48 -27.52
C ILE A 1141 24.59 16.82 -28.73
N SER A 1142 24.80 17.99 -29.30
CA SER A 1142 24.05 18.53 -30.43
C SER A 1142 25.02 19.01 -31.51
N LEU A 1143 24.71 18.72 -32.78
CA LEU A 1143 25.38 19.27 -33.94
C LEU A 1143 24.42 20.21 -34.67
N TYR A 1144 24.88 21.42 -34.96
CA TYR A 1144 24.20 22.43 -35.76
C TYR A 1144 25.00 22.66 -37.04
N ILE A 1145 24.28 22.86 -38.15
CA ILE A 1145 24.86 23.14 -39.47
C ILE A 1145 24.10 24.33 -40.04
N ASN A 1146 24.81 25.41 -40.37
CA ASN A 1146 24.27 26.69 -40.82
C ASN A 1146 23.18 27.23 -39.86
N GLY A 1147 23.50 27.22 -38.55
CA GLY A 1147 22.63 27.68 -37.45
C GLY A 1147 21.52 26.71 -37.04
N ALA A 1148 21.05 25.87 -37.96
CA ALA A 1148 19.97 24.90 -37.69
C ALA A 1148 20.47 23.63 -36.99
N LEU A 1149 19.70 23.11 -36.02
CA LEU A 1149 19.98 21.83 -35.36
C LEU A 1149 19.88 20.66 -36.35
N ALA A 1150 21.02 20.05 -36.66
CA ALA A 1150 21.12 18.94 -37.62
C ALA A 1150 20.96 17.57 -36.94
N ALA A 1151 21.48 17.40 -35.72
CA ALA A 1151 21.37 16.16 -34.94
C ALA A 1151 21.54 16.40 -33.43
N ARG A 1152 20.93 15.54 -32.60
CA ARG A 1152 21.06 15.56 -31.13
C ARG A 1152 21.04 14.13 -30.59
N SER A 1153 21.98 13.81 -29.69
CA SER A 1153 22.18 12.48 -29.09
C SER A 1153 22.31 12.59 -27.56
N SER A 1154 21.94 11.55 -26.82
CA SER A 1154 22.04 11.51 -25.35
C SER A 1154 23.46 11.18 -24.86
N LEU A 1155 23.85 11.73 -23.71
CA LEU A 1155 25.21 11.77 -23.19
C LEU A 1155 25.35 11.00 -21.86
N ALA A 1156 25.06 9.69 -21.91
CA ALA A 1156 24.80 8.85 -20.73
C ALA A 1156 26.06 8.35 -19.98
N TYR A 1157 27.08 9.20 -19.78
CA TYR A 1157 28.29 8.83 -19.03
C TYR A 1157 28.89 9.94 -18.17
N THR A 1158 29.65 9.52 -17.16
CA THR A 1158 30.64 10.33 -16.44
C THR A 1158 31.68 10.84 -17.45
N PRO A 1159 31.92 12.16 -17.53
CA PRO A 1159 32.88 12.73 -18.46
C PRO A 1159 34.29 12.80 -17.84
N TRP A 1160 35.27 13.23 -18.63
CA TRP A 1160 36.65 13.40 -18.23
C TRP A 1160 37.17 14.76 -18.71
N HIS A 1161 37.97 15.45 -17.88
CA HIS A 1161 38.63 16.68 -18.29
C HIS A 1161 39.92 16.37 -19.07
N ALA A 1162 39.89 16.69 -20.36
CA ALA A 1162 41.01 16.56 -21.26
C ALA A 1162 42.02 17.71 -21.04
N ASN A 1163 43.26 17.35 -20.70
CA ASN A 1163 44.33 18.28 -20.26
C ASN A 1163 45.41 18.57 -21.32
N GLY A 1164 45.14 18.27 -22.59
CA GLY A 1164 45.98 18.64 -23.74
C GLY A 1164 45.56 19.96 -24.39
N PRO A 1165 46.21 20.36 -25.49
CA PRO A 1165 45.89 21.61 -26.20
C PRO A 1165 44.50 21.57 -26.87
N LEU A 1166 43.94 22.73 -27.19
CA LEU A 1166 42.89 22.81 -28.21
C LEU A 1166 43.59 22.81 -29.57
N ALA A 1167 43.12 21.97 -30.49
CA ALA A 1167 43.69 21.83 -31.82
C ALA A 1167 42.65 22.14 -32.91
N VAL A 1168 43.09 22.82 -33.96
CA VAL A 1168 42.31 23.12 -35.16
C VAL A 1168 42.98 22.42 -36.35
N GLY A 1169 42.16 21.84 -37.23
CA GLY A 1169 42.62 21.09 -38.40
C GLY A 1169 43.22 19.71 -38.11
N ARG A 1170 43.15 19.18 -36.87
CA ARG A 1170 43.56 17.80 -36.53
C ARG A 1170 42.76 17.21 -35.36
N ALA A 1171 43.05 15.96 -35.04
CA ALA A 1171 42.75 15.34 -33.74
C ALA A 1171 43.97 14.60 -33.18
N LYS A 1172 43.79 13.85 -32.08
CA LYS A 1172 44.81 13.02 -31.45
C LYS A 1172 44.31 11.61 -31.16
N TRP A 1173 45.14 10.61 -31.49
CA TRP A 1173 44.92 9.18 -31.28
C TRP A 1173 46.29 8.48 -31.18
N SER A 1174 46.85 8.37 -29.97
CA SER A 1174 48.23 7.94 -29.69
C SER A 1174 49.33 8.77 -30.41
N GLY A 1175 48.97 9.94 -30.92
CA GLY A 1175 49.74 10.79 -31.83
C GLY A 1175 48.77 11.68 -32.64
N ASN A 1176 49.27 12.63 -33.43
CA ASN A 1176 48.40 13.50 -34.24
C ASN A 1176 47.82 12.73 -35.43
N THR A 1177 46.52 12.94 -35.71
CA THR A 1177 45.75 12.20 -36.73
C THR A 1177 44.64 13.09 -37.32
N ASP A 1178 43.90 12.56 -38.29
CA ASP A 1178 42.65 13.12 -38.81
C ASP A 1178 42.81 14.56 -39.36
N PHE A 1179 44.00 14.90 -39.85
CA PHE A 1179 44.33 16.22 -40.41
C PHE A 1179 43.29 16.69 -41.43
N PHE A 1180 42.83 17.92 -41.38
CA PHE A 1180 41.74 18.41 -42.23
C PHE A 1180 42.26 18.87 -43.60
N PRO A 1181 41.69 18.40 -44.73
CA PRO A 1181 41.96 18.94 -46.05
C PRO A 1181 40.96 20.05 -46.38
N GLY A 1182 41.49 21.25 -46.65
CA GLY A 1182 40.68 22.42 -46.98
C GLY A 1182 40.84 23.51 -45.94
N ASP A 1183 39.78 24.29 -45.73
CA ASP A 1183 39.91 25.63 -45.17
C ASP A 1183 39.04 25.80 -43.91
N ILE A 1184 39.54 26.53 -42.91
CA ILE A 1184 38.86 26.76 -41.62
C ILE A 1184 38.96 28.25 -41.26
N ASP A 1185 37.85 28.79 -40.77
CA ASP A 1185 37.63 30.22 -40.54
C ASP A 1185 36.74 30.45 -39.29
N ARG A 1186 36.88 31.60 -38.63
CA ARG A 1186 36.18 32.06 -37.40
C ARG A 1186 35.91 30.95 -36.36
N VAL A 1187 36.97 30.43 -35.76
CA VAL A 1187 36.85 29.47 -34.65
C VAL A 1187 36.45 30.20 -33.38
N ARG A 1188 35.31 29.81 -32.78
CA ARG A 1188 34.80 30.38 -31.53
C ARG A 1188 34.47 29.27 -30.52
N VAL A 1189 34.80 29.51 -29.25
CA VAL A 1189 34.74 28.49 -28.20
C VAL A 1189 34.16 29.07 -26.92
N TRP A 1190 33.11 28.46 -26.39
CA TRP A 1190 32.45 28.87 -25.14
C TRP A 1190 32.49 27.78 -24.08
N GLN A 1191 32.72 28.18 -22.83
CA GLN A 1191 32.39 27.36 -21.67
C GLN A 1191 30.91 27.61 -21.32
N GLY A 1192 30.09 26.57 -21.33
CA GLY A 1192 28.62 26.66 -21.31
C GLY A 1192 27.97 26.20 -22.61
N ALA A 1193 26.70 25.80 -22.54
CA ALA A 1193 25.91 25.35 -23.69
C ALA A 1193 25.08 26.51 -24.24
N LEU A 1194 25.37 26.97 -25.47
CA LEU A 1194 24.54 27.95 -26.17
C LEU A 1194 23.19 27.32 -26.55
N SER A 1195 22.12 28.11 -26.45
CA SER A 1195 20.78 27.74 -26.90
C SER A 1195 20.65 27.75 -28.43
N ASP A 1196 19.59 27.10 -28.94
CA ASP A 1196 19.27 27.08 -30.38
C ASP A 1196 19.16 28.51 -30.98
N ALA A 1197 18.81 29.52 -30.18
CA ALA A 1197 18.72 30.92 -30.61
C ALA A 1197 20.09 31.64 -30.64
N GLU A 1198 20.95 31.38 -29.66
CA GLU A 1198 22.32 31.93 -29.62
C GLU A 1198 23.20 31.32 -30.72
N ILE A 1199 23.05 30.02 -31.01
CA ILE A 1199 23.71 29.37 -32.16
C ILE A 1199 23.29 30.01 -33.48
N GLN A 1200 22.02 30.38 -33.64
CA GLN A 1200 21.53 31.08 -34.82
C GLN A 1200 22.06 32.53 -34.90
N ALA A 1201 22.28 33.20 -33.76
CA ALA A 1201 22.90 34.51 -33.71
C ALA A 1201 24.39 34.47 -34.12
N VAL A 1202 25.16 33.51 -33.59
CA VAL A 1202 26.55 33.25 -33.99
C VAL A 1202 26.65 32.96 -35.49
N TYR A 1203 25.77 32.11 -36.02
CA TYR A 1203 25.70 31.84 -37.47
C TYR A 1203 25.39 33.08 -38.32
N ALA A 1204 24.57 34.00 -37.79
CA ALA A 1204 24.20 35.24 -38.47
C ALA A 1204 25.26 36.35 -38.38
N GLY A 1205 26.39 36.12 -37.71
CA GLY A 1205 27.46 37.11 -37.55
C GLY A 1205 27.17 38.19 -36.50
N ALA A 1206 26.36 37.87 -35.48
CA ALA A 1206 26.12 38.73 -34.31
C ALA A 1206 27.16 38.54 -33.20
#